data_AF-A0A962KN49-F1
#
_entry.id   AF-A0A962KN49-F1
#
_cell.length_a   1.000
_cell.length_b   1.000
_cell.length_c   1.000
_cell.angle_alpha   90.00
_cell.angle_beta   90.00
_cell.angle_gamma   90.00
#
_symmetry.space_group_name_H-M   'P 1'
#
loop_
_entity.id
_entity.type
_entity.pdbx_description
1 polymer ?
#
loop_
_entity_poly.entity_id
_entity_poly.type
_entity_poly.pdbx_seq_one_letter_code
_entity_poly.pdbx_strand_id
1 'polypeptide(L)'
;MQSVEKAGSEEGEEDPAQTAKEKREFRLLVLGCIGVVYGDIGTSPLYAFREASKYAVIDGHLNPTEIYGLLSLIIWALILIVTVKYVLTLLKVDNHGEGGILSLMALAKKSEGVWRALIFTAGLLGAGLFFGDACITPAISVMSAVEGLEVLSPQLEPYVLPIVIVILLSLCYAQKHGTEQVSKYFGPVTAIWFSVMAIMGLTWILKAPSVLLSFIPFYGIEFLITHLDIGFLVLGAVFLSVTGAEALYTDLGHFGRRPIAFAWLRFVFPCLIMNYLGQGAMVLSLDHVPESPFFEMFPAYLLMPIIVLATLATIIASQAVITGAFSIARQAVQMGLLPWLEIRHTSADHRGQIYMPQINRWLFYVIILLCFIFGTSEKMASAYGIAVTGDMMITTMLSSYVLWKVIGKPGKQILPYLVFFLFIEGMFWLSNITKLFQGGFLPLLIAGYVVLSMSIWVRGTRYLRKRVRRMSFQLTDLLESLERNPPLLADGTAVFLTREPSYAPLALIKNLKHNKVFHTHNIIVAVMFSQFPKVPDEQRVTVVPVTSAVTKVYVHYGFMESPDIPRALALAASKGATIDFENLSYFVGHRTLLPDPRRGLPLWQAQFFTNMANAAATPTDFYRLPSNRVVEIGIQMPI
;
A
#
# COMPACT_ATOMS: atom_id res chain seq x y z
N MET A 1 -3.52 62.99 -18.72
CA MET A 1 -2.24 62.25 -18.83
C MET A 1 -2.50 60.85 -18.29
N GLN A 2 -3.18 59.93 -19.00
CA GLN A 2 -2.88 59.36 -20.33
C GLN A 2 -1.44 58.84 -20.42
N SER A 3 -1.27 57.57 -20.07
CA SER A 3 -0.47 56.55 -20.78
C SER A 3 -0.17 55.38 -19.84
N VAL A 4 -0.94 54.30 -19.89
CA VAL A 4 -0.52 52.87 -19.92
C VAL A 4 -1.84 52.08 -19.95
N GLU A 5 -2.45 52.03 -21.13
CA GLU A 5 -3.59 51.15 -21.42
C GLU A 5 -3.32 50.61 -22.84
N LYS A 6 -2.75 49.39 -22.89
CA LYS A 6 -2.57 48.46 -24.01
C LYS A 6 -1.31 47.61 -23.80
N ALA A 7 -1.46 46.53 -23.04
CA ALA A 7 -0.77 45.29 -23.31
C ALA A 7 -1.88 44.26 -23.47
N GLY A 8 -2.10 43.81 -24.70
CA GLY A 8 -3.18 42.93 -25.08
C GLY A 8 -3.07 41.59 -24.37
N SER A 9 -4.24 41.05 -24.06
CA SER A 9 -4.50 39.64 -23.84
C SER A 9 -4.01 38.84 -25.06
N GLU A 10 -2.81 38.27 -24.97
CA GLU A 10 -2.47 37.06 -25.71
C GLU A 10 -3.16 35.89 -24.99
N GLU A 11 -4.42 35.63 -25.36
CA GLU A 11 -4.98 34.29 -25.22
C GLU A 11 -4.12 33.39 -26.12
N GLY A 12 -3.17 32.67 -25.54
CA GLY A 12 -2.42 31.66 -26.26
C GLY A 12 -3.40 30.64 -26.83
N GLU A 13 -3.47 30.53 -28.15
CA GLU A 13 -4.11 29.39 -28.82
C GLU A 13 -3.47 28.11 -28.26
N GLU A 14 -4.20 27.37 -27.42
CA GLU A 14 -3.79 26.02 -27.01
C GLU A 14 -3.62 25.18 -28.28
N ASP A 15 -2.39 24.74 -28.55
CA ASP A 15 -2.07 23.89 -29.70
C ASP A 15 -3.03 22.68 -29.73
N PRO A 16 -3.89 22.54 -30.76
CA PRO A 16 -4.84 21.44 -30.86
C PRO A 16 -4.20 20.06 -30.75
N ALA A 17 -2.94 19.92 -31.17
CA ALA A 17 -2.18 18.68 -31.07
C ALA A 17 -1.78 18.36 -29.62
N GLN A 18 -1.43 19.37 -28.82
CA GLN A 18 -1.12 19.23 -27.40
C GLN A 18 -2.39 18.88 -26.60
N THR A 19 -3.51 19.57 -26.85
CA THR A 19 -4.80 19.27 -26.20
C THR A 19 -5.30 17.86 -26.57
N ALA A 20 -5.08 17.40 -27.81
CA ALA A 20 -5.45 16.04 -28.23
C ALA A 20 -4.60 14.96 -27.53
N LYS A 21 -3.30 15.22 -27.34
CA LYS A 21 -2.39 14.32 -26.62
C LYS A 21 -2.79 14.21 -25.13
N GLU A 22 -3.04 15.33 -24.47
CA GLU A 22 -3.48 15.37 -23.06
C GLU A 22 -4.82 14.64 -22.86
N LYS A 23 -5.78 14.82 -23.78
CA LYS A 23 -7.05 14.07 -23.77
C LYS A 23 -6.85 12.57 -23.97
N ARG A 24 -5.86 12.15 -24.77
CA ARG A 24 -5.54 10.73 -24.97
C ARG A 24 -4.93 10.13 -23.70
N GLU A 25 -3.95 10.82 -23.11
CA GLU A 25 -3.31 10.40 -21.86
C GLU A 25 -4.33 10.31 -20.72
N PHE A 26 -5.21 11.29 -20.58
CA PHE A 26 -6.30 11.24 -19.59
C PHE A 26 -7.21 10.02 -19.76
N ARG A 27 -7.62 9.71 -21.00
CA ARG A 27 -8.47 8.54 -21.28
C ARG A 27 -7.76 7.22 -20.96
N LEU A 28 -6.46 7.12 -21.27
CA LEU A 28 -5.67 5.94 -20.94
C LEU A 28 -5.51 5.77 -19.42
N LEU A 29 -5.32 6.87 -18.69
CA LEU A 29 -5.29 6.85 -17.22
C LEU A 29 -6.63 6.45 -16.63
N VAL A 30 -7.76 6.97 -17.15
CA VAL A 30 -9.11 6.57 -16.72
C VAL A 30 -9.33 5.08 -16.95
N LEU A 31 -8.96 4.55 -18.12
CA LEU A 31 -9.06 3.13 -18.41
C LEU A 31 -8.17 2.29 -17.49
N GLY A 32 -6.95 2.78 -17.20
CA GLY A 32 -6.05 2.19 -16.21
C GLY A 32 -6.66 2.14 -14.82
N CYS A 33 -7.33 3.22 -14.37
CA CYS A 33 -8.05 3.26 -13.08
C CYS A 33 -9.16 2.21 -13.03
N ILE A 34 -9.96 2.07 -14.10
CA ILE A 34 -11.04 1.07 -14.16
C ILE A 34 -10.48 -0.35 -13.98
N GLY A 35 -9.28 -0.61 -14.48
CA GLY A 35 -8.54 -1.86 -14.27
C GLY A 35 -8.03 -2.04 -12.85
N VAL A 36 -7.05 -1.21 -12.49
CA VAL A 36 -6.22 -1.41 -11.30
C VAL A 36 -6.93 -0.94 -10.05
N VAL A 37 -7.49 0.26 -10.07
CA VAL A 37 -8.04 0.90 -8.86
C VAL A 37 -9.41 0.34 -8.49
N TYR A 38 -10.25 0.08 -9.49
CA TYR A 38 -11.63 -0.35 -9.29
C TYR A 38 -11.86 -1.85 -9.45
N GLY A 39 -10.81 -2.63 -9.76
CA GLY A 39 -10.91 -4.08 -9.88
C GLY A 39 -11.40 -4.71 -8.57
N ASP A 40 -10.85 -4.30 -7.44
CA ASP A 40 -11.16 -4.83 -6.11
C ASP A 40 -12.65 -4.64 -5.75
N ILE A 41 -13.09 -3.38 -5.60
CA ILE A 41 -14.50 -3.07 -5.34
C ILE A 41 -15.44 -3.61 -6.42
N GLY A 42 -14.95 -3.75 -7.67
CA GLY A 42 -15.67 -4.31 -8.80
C GLY A 42 -16.00 -5.79 -8.69
N THR A 43 -15.31 -6.54 -7.83
CA THR A 43 -15.55 -7.97 -7.61
C THR A 43 -16.45 -8.25 -6.41
N SER A 44 -16.66 -7.27 -5.54
CA SER A 44 -17.57 -7.37 -4.39
C SER A 44 -19.01 -7.80 -4.72
N PRO A 45 -19.60 -7.53 -5.91
CA PRO A 45 -20.94 -8.03 -6.21
C PRO A 45 -21.06 -9.55 -6.30
N LEU A 46 -19.95 -10.28 -6.41
CA LEU A 46 -19.91 -11.74 -6.39
C LEU A 46 -20.37 -12.32 -5.03
N TYR A 47 -20.16 -11.59 -3.93
CA TYR A 47 -20.41 -12.09 -2.59
C TYR A 47 -21.24 -11.14 -1.71
N ALA A 48 -21.09 -9.81 -1.85
CA ALA A 48 -21.65 -8.87 -0.88
C ALA A 48 -23.18 -8.95 -0.72
N PHE A 49 -23.93 -9.04 -1.83
CA PHE A 49 -25.39 -9.15 -1.76
C PHE A 49 -25.83 -10.52 -1.24
N ARG A 50 -25.18 -11.61 -1.69
CA ARG A 50 -25.42 -12.98 -1.21
C ARG A 50 -25.25 -13.08 0.31
N GLU A 51 -24.14 -12.58 0.83
CA GLU A 51 -23.89 -12.62 2.27
C GLU A 51 -24.90 -11.76 3.04
N ALA A 52 -25.30 -10.61 2.50
CA ALA A 52 -26.25 -9.75 3.15
C ALA A 52 -27.69 -10.29 3.10
N SER A 53 -28.09 -10.95 2.02
CA SER A 53 -29.40 -11.58 1.87
C SER A 53 -29.57 -12.78 2.79
N LYS A 54 -28.51 -13.59 3.01
CA LYS A 54 -28.55 -14.73 3.94
C LYS A 54 -28.97 -14.33 5.36
N TYR A 55 -28.47 -13.20 5.86
CA TYR A 55 -28.87 -12.70 7.17
C TYR A 55 -30.25 -12.05 7.16
N ALA A 56 -30.68 -11.47 6.04
CA ALA A 56 -31.95 -10.78 5.91
C ALA A 56 -33.16 -11.71 5.74
N VAL A 57 -32.98 -13.03 5.61
CA VAL A 57 -34.09 -14.00 5.58
C VAL A 57 -34.78 -14.04 6.95
N ILE A 58 -36.07 -13.72 6.98
CA ILE A 58 -36.92 -13.78 8.17
C ILE A 58 -38.02 -14.83 7.94
N ASP A 59 -38.16 -15.79 8.86
CA ASP A 59 -39.14 -16.88 8.76
C ASP A 59 -39.07 -17.67 7.42
N GLY A 60 -37.86 -17.83 6.88
CA GLY A 60 -37.58 -18.56 5.65
C GLY A 60 -37.92 -17.82 4.36
N HIS A 61 -38.37 -16.56 4.44
CA HIS A 61 -38.71 -15.72 3.30
C HIS A 61 -37.95 -14.39 3.35
N LEU A 62 -37.83 -13.73 2.21
CA LEU A 62 -37.21 -12.42 2.11
C LEU A 62 -38.25 -11.47 1.53
N ASN A 63 -38.88 -10.69 2.40
CA ASN A 63 -39.99 -9.83 2.03
C ASN A 63 -39.51 -8.67 1.15
N PRO A 64 -40.36 -8.13 0.26
CA PRO A 64 -39.98 -7.00 -0.59
C PRO A 64 -39.41 -5.79 0.17
N THR A 65 -39.94 -5.50 1.37
CA THR A 65 -39.47 -4.43 2.25
C THR A 65 -38.04 -4.66 2.75
N GLU A 66 -37.69 -5.90 3.05
CA GLU A 66 -36.34 -6.29 3.49
C GLU A 66 -35.34 -6.15 2.34
N ILE A 67 -35.75 -6.49 1.11
CA ILE A 67 -34.93 -6.28 -0.10
C ILE A 67 -34.64 -4.79 -0.31
N TYR A 68 -35.66 -3.94 -0.22
CA TYR A 68 -35.48 -2.49 -0.35
C TYR A 68 -34.57 -1.93 0.74
N GLY A 69 -34.72 -2.42 1.98
CA GLY A 69 -33.85 -2.06 3.10
C GLY A 69 -32.40 -2.44 2.86
N LEU A 70 -32.15 -3.69 2.50
CA LEU A 70 -30.83 -4.24 2.20
C LEU A 70 -30.12 -3.45 1.09
N LEU A 71 -30.80 -3.27 -0.05
CA LEU A 71 -30.26 -2.54 -1.18
C LEU A 71 -30.03 -1.06 -0.85
N SER A 72 -30.93 -0.44 -0.09
CA SER A 72 -30.75 0.93 0.40
C SER A 72 -29.48 1.06 1.24
N LEU A 73 -29.21 0.11 2.13
CA LEU A 73 -27.98 0.12 2.94
C LEU A 73 -26.72 0.00 2.06
N ILE A 74 -26.72 -0.88 1.05
CA ILE A 74 -25.60 -1.02 0.09
C ILE A 74 -25.38 0.28 -0.70
N ILE A 75 -26.45 0.84 -1.29
CA ILE A 75 -26.38 2.07 -2.10
C ILE A 75 -25.82 3.22 -1.26
N TRP A 76 -26.36 3.41 -0.06
CA TRP A 76 -25.92 4.50 0.82
C TRP A 76 -24.53 4.27 1.41
N ALA A 77 -24.10 3.02 1.62
CA ALA A 77 -22.71 2.71 1.97
C ALA A 77 -21.75 3.14 0.84
N LEU A 78 -22.04 2.80 -0.41
CA LEU A 78 -21.25 3.23 -1.59
C LEU A 78 -21.24 4.75 -1.78
N ILE A 79 -22.36 5.42 -1.55
CA ILE A 79 -22.45 6.88 -1.62
C ILE A 79 -21.63 7.51 -0.49
N LEU A 80 -21.88 7.16 0.76
CA LEU A 80 -21.28 7.84 1.90
C LEU A 80 -19.79 7.51 2.03
N ILE A 81 -19.42 6.23 2.03
CA ILE A 81 -18.03 5.81 2.21
C ILE A 81 -17.23 6.07 0.94
N VAL A 82 -17.57 5.43 -0.17
CA VAL A 82 -16.70 5.48 -1.35
C VAL A 82 -16.79 6.84 -2.04
N THR A 83 -17.99 7.37 -2.25
CA THR A 83 -18.15 8.62 -3.00
C THR A 83 -17.81 9.84 -2.14
N VAL A 84 -18.46 10.03 -0.99
CA VAL A 84 -18.29 11.25 -0.17
C VAL A 84 -16.97 11.24 0.61
N LYS A 85 -16.66 10.15 1.32
CA LYS A 85 -15.41 10.07 2.12
C LYS A 85 -14.18 9.93 1.23
N TYR A 86 -14.11 8.88 0.40
CA TYR A 86 -12.89 8.61 -0.36
C TYR A 86 -12.72 9.55 -1.56
N VAL A 87 -13.65 9.52 -2.51
CA VAL A 87 -13.49 10.21 -3.81
C VAL A 87 -13.55 11.74 -3.66
N LEU A 88 -14.52 12.27 -2.92
CA LEU A 88 -14.72 13.71 -2.80
C LEU A 88 -13.84 14.37 -1.73
N THR A 89 -13.41 13.62 -0.71
CA THR A 89 -12.66 14.16 0.44
C THR A 89 -11.22 13.66 0.51
N LEU A 90 -10.98 12.36 0.70
CA LEU A 90 -9.63 11.83 0.94
C LEU A 90 -8.67 11.98 -0.24
N LEU A 91 -9.14 11.87 -1.49
CA LEU A 91 -8.27 12.10 -2.65
C LEU A 91 -7.68 13.53 -2.72
N LYS A 92 -8.22 14.48 -1.94
CA LYS A 92 -7.66 15.84 -1.80
C LYS A 92 -6.57 15.95 -0.75
N VAL A 93 -6.42 14.94 0.10
CA VAL A 93 -5.47 14.91 1.21
C VAL A 93 -4.31 14.01 0.79
N ASP A 94 -3.40 14.54 -0.01
CA ASP A 94 -2.25 13.80 -0.53
C ASP A 94 -0.93 14.31 0.05
N ASN A 95 0.09 13.45 0.02
CA ASN A 95 1.46 13.79 0.39
C ASN A 95 2.34 13.77 -0.87
N HIS A 96 2.45 14.91 -1.55
CA HIS A 96 3.18 15.02 -2.82
C HIS A 96 2.64 14.04 -3.89
N GLY A 97 1.32 13.94 -4.01
CA GLY A 97 0.62 13.03 -4.92
C GLY A 97 0.40 11.62 -4.38
N GLU A 98 1.07 11.21 -3.30
CA GLU A 98 0.88 9.87 -2.70
C GLU A 98 -0.25 9.89 -1.65
N GLY A 99 -1.14 8.90 -1.70
CA GLY A 99 -2.16 8.70 -0.67
C GLY A 99 -1.90 7.44 0.17
N GLY A 100 -2.89 7.03 0.95
CA GLY A 100 -2.79 5.90 1.88
C GLY A 100 -2.47 6.28 3.32
N ILE A 101 -2.59 5.30 4.22
CA ILE A 101 -2.49 5.52 5.66
C ILE A 101 -1.10 5.97 6.13
N LEU A 102 -0.07 5.41 5.52
CA LEU A 102 1.32 5.76 5.78
C LEU A 102 1.66 7.17 5.26
N SER A 103 1.01 7.61 4.18
CA SER A 103 1.10 9.00 3.69
C SER A 103 0.43 9.99 4.66
N LEU A 104 -0.74 9.65 5.22
CA LEU A 104 -1.37 10.45 6.28
C LEU A 104 -0.49 10.54 7.53
N MET A 105 0.09 9.42 7.97
CA MET A 105 1.03 9.41 9.09
C MET A 105 2.26 10.29 8.82
N ALA A 106 2.78 10.27 7.58
CA ALA A 106 3.92 11.09 7.18
C ALA A 106 3.59 12.60 7.21
N LEU A 107 2.42 13.02 6.73
CA LEU A 107 1.94 14.40 6.82
C LEU A 107 1.78 14.86 8.27
N ALA A 108 1.28 13.97 9.12
CA ALA A 108 1.05 14.22 10.54
C ALA A 108 2.32 14.08 11.41
N LYS A 109 3.51 13.89 10.81
CA LYS A 109 4.75 13.61 11.54
C LYS A 109 5.30 14.78 12.37
N LYS A 110 4.94 16.02 12.04
CA LYS A 110 5.41 17.23 12.74
C LYS A 110 4.76 17.45 14.11
N SER A 111 3.80 16.61 14.50
CA SER A 111 3.11 16.72 15.78
C SER A 111 4.03 16.43 16.97
N GLU A 112 3.75 17.08 18.10
CA GLU A 112 4.54 16.95 19.33
C GLU A 112 3.78 16.19 20.44
N GLY A 113 4.53 15.73 21.45
CA GLY A 113 3.98 15.09 22.64
C GLY A 113 3.14 13.83 22.37
N VAL A 114 1.97 13.75 23.03
CA VAL A 114 1.04 12.61 22.96
C VAL A 114 0.53 12.37 21.54
N TRP A 115 0.27 13.43 20.77
CA TRP A 115 -0.23 13.31 19.40
C TRP A 115 0.74 12.56 18.50
N ARG A 116 2.05 12.80 18.64
CA ARG A 116 3.07 12.06 17.90
C ARG A 116 3.00 10.56 18.15
N ALA A 117 2.77 10.16 19.41
CA ALA A 117 2.66 8.75 19.78
C ALA A 117 1.37 8.12 19.24
N LEU A 118 0.25 8.85 19.31
CA LEU A 118 -1.04 8.39 18.77
C LEU A 118 -0.99 8.23 17.25
N ILE A 119 -0.49 9.22 16.51
CA ILE A 119 -0.36 9.20 15.05
C ILE A 119 0.55 8.06 14.60
N PHE A 120 1.69 7.88 15.28
CA PHE A 120 2.60 6.79 14.99
C PHE A 120 1.94 5.42 15.21
N THR A 121 1.25 5.25 16.34
CA THR A 121 0.57 3.98 16.67
C THR A 121 -0.56 3.71 15.68
N ALA A 122 -1.38 4.72 15.37
CA ALA A 122 -2.44 4.64 14.37
C ALA A 122 -1.89 4.25 12.99
N GLY A 123 -0.83 4.91 12.52
CA GLY A 123 -0.21 4.58 11.23
C GLY A 123 0.38 3.16 11.18
N LEU A 124 0.97 2.68 12.28
CA LEU A 124 1.42 1.28 12.37
C LEU A 124 0.24 0.30 12.33
N LEU A 125 -0.79 0.56 13.14
CA LEU A 125 -1.97 -0.29 13.24
C LEU A 125 -2.66 -0.41 11.88
N GLY A 126 -2.97 0.71 11.23
CA GLY A 126 -3.67 0.66 9.95
C GLY A 126 -2.82 0.10 8.81
N ALA A 127 -1.50 0.34 8.78
CA ALA A 127 -0.63 -0.38 7.85
C ALA A 127 -0.69 -1.90 8.08
N GLY A 128 -0.69 -2.35 9.34
CA GLY A 128 -0.89 -3.77 9.67
C GLY A 128 -2.24 -4.31 9.22
N LEU A 129 -3.32 -3.57 9.49
CA LEU A 129 -4.68 -3.96 9.07
C LEU A 129 -4.82 -4.05 7.55
N PHE A 130 -4.21 -3.12 6.80
CA PHE A 130 -4.11 -3.20 5.35
C PHE A 130 -3.35 -4.44 4.88
N PHE A 131 -2.25 -4.83 5.53
CA PHE A 131 -1.58 -6.10 5.20
C PHE A 131 -2.46 -7.33 5.51
N GLY A 132 -3.31 -7.26 6.54
CA GLY A 132 -4.31 -8.28 6.83
C GLY A 132 -5.34 -8.40 5.70
N ASP A 133 -5.88 -7.27 5.25
CA ASP A 133 -6.76 -7.17 4.08
C ASP A 133 -6.10 -7.71 2.81
N ALA A 134 -4.87 -7.26 2.51
CA ALA A 134 -4.13 -7.67 1.31
C ALA A 134 -3.86 -9.18 1.21
N CYS A 135 -3.95 -9.91 2.32
CA CYS A 135 -3.86 -11.37 2.34
C CYS A 135 -5.20 -12.06 2.08
N ILE A 136 -6.33 -11.45 2.45
CA ILE A 136 -7.66 -12.07 2.32
C ILE A 136 -8.28 -11.77 0.97
N THR A 137 -8.16 -10.53 0.48
CA THR A 137 -8.86 -10.08 -0.73
C THR A 137 -8.57 -10.95 -1.95
N PRO A 138 -7.32 -11.38 -2.24
CA PRO A 138 -7.06 -12.34 -3.32
C PRO A 138 -7.73 -13.70 -3.12
N ALA A 139 -7.77 -14.19 -1.88
CA ALA A 139 -8.34 -15.49 -1.56
C ALA A 139 -9.87 -15.48 -1.76
N ILE A 140 -10.58 -14.53 -1.12
CA ILE A 140 -12.04 -14.45 -1.21
C ILE A 140 -12.51 -14.13 -2.62
N SER A 141 -11.82 -13.23 -3.34
CA SER A 141 -12.23 -12.81 -4.68
C SER A 141 -12.10 -13.95 -5.68
N VAL A 142 -10.93 -14.61 -5.74
CA VAL A 142 -10.70 -15.72 -6.68
C VAL A 142 -11.59 -16.91 -6.32
N MET A 143 -11.78 -17.21 -5.04
CA MET A 143 -12.68 -18.26 -4.58
C MET A 143 -14.12 -17.98 -5.01
N SER A 144 -14.64 -16.77 -4.78
CA SER A 144 -16.00 -16.38 -5.16
C SER A 144 -16.25 -16.46 -6.67
N ALA A 145 -15.24 -16.17 -7.51
CA ALA A 145 -15.38 -16.31 -8.96
C ALA A 145 -15.44 -17.78 -9.40
N VAL A 146 -14.61 -18.64 -8.82
CA VAL A 146 -14.50 -20.06 -9.21
C VAL A 146 -15.66 -20.89 -8.66
N GLU A 147 -16.23 -20.52 -7.51
CA GLU A 147 -17.46 -21.13 -6.96
C GLU A 147 -18.67 -21.01 -7.91
N GLY A 148 -18.64 -20.10 -8.90
CA GLY A 148 -19.65 -20.10 -9.96
C GLY A 148 -19.74 -21.42 -10.74
N LEU A 149 -18.71 -22.25 -10.71
CA LEU A 149 -18.74 -23.61 -11.29
C LEU A 149 -19.75 -24.52 -10.58
N GLU A 150 -20.03 -24.31 -9.30
CA GLU A 150 -21.01 -25.10 -8.54
C GLU A 150 -22.44 -24.84 -9.03
N VAL A 151 -22.72 -23.60 -9.45
CA VAL A 151 -24.00 -23.20 -10.09
C VAL A 151 -24.18 -23.90 -11.44
N LEU A 152 -23.09 -24.17 -12.16
CA LEU A 152 -23.14 -24.91 -13.43
C LEU A 152 -23.39 -26.40 -13.17
N SER A 153 -22.68 -26.98 -12.21
CA SER A 153 -22.88 -28.37 -11.79
C SER A 153 -22.29 -28.60 -10.39
N PRO A 154 -23.06 -29.13 -9.43
CA PRO A 154 -22.56 -29.49 -8.10
C PRO A 154 -21.37 -30.48 -8.12
N GLN A 155 -21.20 -31.25 -9.20
CA GLN A 155 -20.07 -32.19 -9.35
C GLN A 155 -18.71 -31.49 -9.50
N LEU A 156 -18.71 -30.18 -9.73
CA LEU A 156 -17.50 -29.38 -9.89
C LEU A 156 -16.97 -28.80 -8.57
N GLU A 157 -17.72 -28.87 -7.47
CA GLU A 157 -17.33 -28.41 -6.12
C GLU A 157 -15.92 -28.89 -5.70
N PRO A 158 -15.53 -30.18 -5.87
CA PRO A 158 -14.20 -30.64 -5.44
C PRO A 158 -13.04 -30.03 -6.23
N TYR A 159 -13.30 -29.43 -7.39
CA TYR A 159 -12.29 -28.80 -8.26
C TYR A 159 -12.10 -27.31 -7.98
N VAL A 160 -13.02 -26.68 -7.23
CA VAL A 160 -12.97 -25.24 -6.94
C VAL A 160 -11.67 -24.87 -6.22
N LEU A 161 -11.39 -25.48 -5.07
CA LEU A 161 -10.18 -25.17 -4.29
C LEU A 161 -8.88 -25.44 -5.09
N PRO A 162 -8.68 -26.59 -5.76
CA PRO A 162 -7.52 -26.80 -6.63
C PRO A 162 -7.34 -25.73 -7.72
N ILE A 163 -8.42 -25.31 -8.38
CA ILE A 163 -8.37 -24.28 -9.43
C ILE A 163 -7.95 -22.93 -8.82
N VAL A 164 -8.54 -22.54 -7.69
CA VAL A 164 -8.19 -21.31 -6.96
C VAL A 164 -6.69 -21.29 -6.61
N ILE A 165 -6.17 -22.41 -6.09
CA ILE A 165 -4.75 -22.52 -5.74
C ILE A 165 -3.85 -22.38 -6.97
N VAL A 166 -4.19 -23.00 -8.10
CA VAL A 166 -3.43 -22.87 -9.36
C VAL A 166 -3.44 -21.43 -9.87
N ILE A 167 -4.58 -20.74 -9.79
CA ILE A 167 -4.70 -19.34 -10.18
C ILE A 167 -3.79 -18.46 -9.30
N LEU A 168 -3.87 -18.61 -7.97
CA LEU A 168 -3.08 -17.81 -7.02
C LEU A 168 -1.58 -18.10 -7.11
N LEU A 169 -1.19 -19.36 -7.33
CA LEU A 169 0.19 -19.75 -7.62
C LEU A 169 0.71 -19.03 -8.87
N SER A 170 -0.06 -19.09 -9.95
CA SER A 170 0.29 -18.44 -11.22
C SER A 170 0.40 -16.93 -11.05
N LEU A 171 -0.52 -16.34 -10.29
CA LEU A 171 -0.58 -14.92 -9.95
C LEU A 171 0.68 -14.46 -9.21
N CYS A 172 1.03 -15.13 -8.10
CA CYS A 172 2.20 -14.79 -7.28
C CYS A 172 3.52 -15.06 -8.02
N TYR A 173 3.56 -16.08 -8.87
CA TYR A 173 4.72 -16.37 -9.71
C TYR A 173 4.92 -15.32 -10.80
N ALA A 174 3.84 -14.87 -11.44
CA ALA A 174 3.89 -13.88 -12.51
C ALA A 174 4.43 -12.51 -12.05
N GLN A 175 4.28 -12.15 -10.77
CA GLN A 175 4.74 -10.87 -10.21
C GLN A 175 6.20 -10.51 -10.56
N LYS A 176 7.09 -11.52 -10.64
CA LYS A 176 8.53 -11.27 -10.87
C LYS A 176 8.86 -10.76 -12.27
N HIS A 177 7.98 -10.99 -13.25
CA HIS A 177 8.22 -10.61 -14.64
C HIS A 177 7.73 -9.18 -14.96
N GLY A 178 7.17 -8.49 -13.96
CA GLY A 178 6.55 -7.19 -14.17
C GLY A 178 5.16 -7.30 -14.78
N THR A 179 4.29 -6.36 -14.42
CA THR A 179 2.90 -6.33 -14.91
C THR A 179 2.74 -5.47 -16.16
N GLU A 180 3.79 -4.80 -16.66
CA GLU A 180 3.68 -3.77 -17.71
C GLU A 180 2.95 -4.22 -18.99
N GLN A 181 3.26 -5.42 -19.52
CA GLN A 181 2.62 -5.91 -20.73
C GLN A 181 1.18 -6.37 -20.47
N VAL A 182 0.93 -6.99 -19.32
CA VAL A 182 -0.39 -7.52 -18.95
C VAL A 182 -1.32 -6.42 -18.46
N SER A 183 -0.78 -5.36 -17.85
CA SER A 183 -1.54 -4.23 -17.28
C SER A 183 -2.26 -3.42 -18.33
N LYS A 184 -1.83 -3.50 -19.60
CA LYS A 184 -2.53 -2.91 -20.75
C LYS A 184 -3.91 -3.54 -20.97
N TYR A 185 -4.09 -4.80 -20.57
CA TYR A 185 -5.36 -5.53 -20.70
C TYR A 185 -6.24 -5.39 -19.47
N PHE A 186 -5.71 -4.95 -18.32
CA PHE A 186 -6.49 -4.82 -17.09
C PHE A 186 -7.69 -3.89 -17.26
N GLY A 187 -7.47 -2.69 -17.78
CA GLY A 187 -8.54 -1.72 -18.02
C GLY A 187 -9.63 -2.20 -18.98
N PRO A 188 -9.30 -2.71 -20.18
CA PRO A 188 -10.29 -3.27 -21.10
C PRO A 188 -11.11 -4.42 -20.50
N VAL A 189 -10.47 -5.39 -19.84
CA VAL A 189 -11.15 -6.56 -19.28
C VAL A 189 -12.11 -6.15 -18.16
N THR A 190 -11.69 -5.27 -17.25
CA THR A 190 -12.59 -4.80 -16.18
C THR A 190 -13.67 -3.88 -16.72
N ALA A 191 -13.42 -3.09 -17.76
CA ALA A 191 -14.46 -2.30 -18.42
C ALA A 191 -15.55 -3.20 -19.04
N ILE A 192 -15.17 -4.32 -19.65
CA ILE A 192 -16.11 -5.34 -20.14
C ILE A 192 -16.88 -5.95 -18.96
N TRP A 193 -16.19 -6.34 -17.88
CA TRP A 193 -16.81 -6.86 -16.66
C TRP A 193 -17.89 -5.92 -16.10
N PHE A 194 -17.56 -4.64 -15.87
CA PHE A 194 -18.53 -3.64 -15.40
C PHE A 194 -19.70 -3.45 -16.36
N SER A 195 -19.44 -3.42 -17.68
CA SER A 195 -20.49 -3.26 -18.68
C SER A 195 -21.45 -4.45 -18.69
N VAL A 196 -20.94 -5.69 -18.60
CA VAL A 196 -21.76 -6.90 -18.56
C VAL A 196 -22.62 -6.93 -17.29
N MET A 197 -22.04 -6.59 -16.13
CA MET A 197 -22.79 -6.46 -14.88
C MET A 197 -23.91 -5.42 -14.97
N ALA A 198 -23.64 -4.26 -15.58
CA ALA A 198 -24.61 -3.18 -15.75
C ALA A 198 -25.75 -3.59 -16.70
N ILE A 199 -25.42 -4.18 -17.85
CA ILE A 199 -26.41 -4.65 -18.83
C ILE A 199 -27.31 -5.71 -18.18
N MET A 200 -26.72 -6.73 -17.54
CA MET A 200 -27.47 -7.80 -16.89
C MET A 200 -28.37 -7.24 -15.79
N GLY A 201 -27.83 -6.36 -14.94
CA GLY A 201 -28.59 -5.70 -13.89
C GLY A 201 -29.77 -4.89 -14.42
N LEU A 202 -29.55 -4.12 -15.49
CA LEU A 202 -30.61 -3.34 -16.13
C LEU A 202 -31.78 -4.21 -16.61
N THR A 203 -31.52 -5.39 -17.18
CA THR A 203 -32.62 -6.26 -17.64
C THR A 203 -33.53 -6.73 -16.49
N TRP A 204 -32.99 -6.97 -15.30
CA TRP A 204 -33.77 -7.35 -14.13
C TRP A 204 -34.49 -6.16 -13.52
N ILE A 205 -33.85 -4.99 -13.49
CA ILE A 205 -34.50 -3.72 -13.07
C ILE A 205 -35.72 -3.43 -13.94
N LEU A 206 -35.65 -3.68 -15.26
CA LEU A 206 -36.79 -3.50 -16.15
C LEU A 206 -37.95 -4.47 -15.86
N LYS A 207 -37.68 -5.65 -15.31
CA LYS A 207 -38.70 -6.62 -14.90
C LYS A 207 -39.36 -6.26 -13.56
N ALA A 208 -38.60 -5.69 -12.62
CA ALA A 208 -39.10 -5.24 -11.33
C ALA A 208 -38.67 -3.78 -11.02
N PRO A 209 -39.28 -2.76 -11.67
CA PRO A 209 -38.88 -1.36 -11.51
C PRO A 209 -39.04 -0.81 -10.09
N SER A 210 -39.88 -1.46 -9.27
CA SER A 210 -40.06 -1.11 -7.86
C SER A 210 -38.77 -1.18 -7.05
N VAL A 211 -37.76 -1.94 -7.51
CA VAL A 211 -36.44 -2.00 -6.88
C VAL A 211 -35.76 -0.62 -6.75
N LEU A 212 -36.12 0.34 -7.61
CA LEU A 212 -35.60 1.72 -7.56
C LEU A 212 -36.03 2.46 -6.28
N LEU A 213 -37.04 1.98 -5.56
CA LEU A 213 -37.40 2.52 -4.25
C LEU A 213 -36.25 2.42 -3.24
N SER A 214 -35.31 1.49 -3.45
CA SER A 214 -34.10 1.33 -2.63
C SER A 214 -33.17 2.55 -2.63
N PHE A 215 -33.33 3.52 -3.53
CA PHE A 215 -32.59 4.79 -3.44
C PHE A 215 -33.02 5.64 -2.24
N ILE A 216 -34.25 5.45 -1.75
CA ILE A 216 -34.79 6.21 -0.63
C ILE A 216 -34.18 5.66 0.67
N PRO A 217 -33.38 6.47 1.40
CA PRO A 217 -32.66 6.01 2.60
C PRO A 217 -33.60 5.53 3.71
N PHE A 218 -34.87 5.94 3.66
CA PHE A 218 -35.91 5.53 4.60
C PHE A 218 -36.00 4.00 4.71
N TYR A 219 -35.97 3.25 3.61
CA TYR A 219 -36.06 1.78 3.67
C TYR A 219 -34.90 1.15 4.44
N GLY A 220 -33.68 1.65 4.24
CA GLY A 220 -32.51 1.17 4.99
C GLY A 220 -32.60 1.50 6.48
N ILE A 221 -33.04 2.72 6.81
CA ILE A 221 -33.21 3.16 8.21
C ILE A 221 -34.34 2.38 8.90
N GLU A 222 -35.48 2.24 8.22
CA GLU A 222 -36.63 1.46 8.71
C GLU A 222 -36.24 0.00 8.95
N PHE A 223 -35.52 -0.62 8.02
CA PHE A 223 -35.02 -1.99 8.19
C PHE A 223 -34.14 -2.13 9.44
N LEU A 224 -33.21 -1.19 9.69
CA LEU A 224 -32.36 -1.21 10.88
C LEU A 224 -33.11 -0.99 12.19
N ILE A 225 -34.18 -0.18 12.17
CA ILE A 225 -34.98 0.11 13.38
C ILE A 225 -35.94 -1.04 13.69
N THR A 226 -36.59 -1.59 12.66
CA THR A 226 -37.59 -2.65 12.80
C THR A 226 -36.94 -4.00 13.12
N HIS A 227 -35.76 -4.27 12.56
CA HIS A 227 -35.01 -5.50 12.74
C HIS A 227 -33.64 -5.21 13.37
N LEU A 228 -33.60 -4.70 14.60
CA LEU A 228 -32.36 -4.24 15.26
C LEU A 228 -31.27 -5.32 15.36
N ASP A 229 -31.63 -6.56 15.65
CA ASP A 229 -30.74 -7.70 15.79
C ASP A 229 -30.21 -8.20 14.44
N ILE A 230 -31.13 -8.46 13.50
CA ILE A 230 -30.80 -8.95 12.15
C ILE A 230 -30.11 -7.85 11.34
N GLY A 231 -30.63 -6.62 11.40
CA GLY A 231 -30.08 -5.44 10.75
C GLY A 231 -28.65 -5.16 11.18
N PHE A 232 -28.32 -5.42 12.45
CA PHE A 232 -26.94 -5.34 12.92
C PHE A 232 -26.04 -6.38 12.24
N LEU A 233 -26.47 -7.63 12.06
CA LEU A 233 -25.70 -8.65 11.33
C LEU A 233 -25.56 -8.32 9.82
N VAL A 234 -26.64 -7.80 9.23
CA VAL A 234 -26.68 -7.36 7.83
C VAL A 234 -25.69 -6.23 7.57
N LEU A 235 -25.51 -5.26 8.48
CA LEU A 235 -24.48 -4.22 8.34
C LEU A 235 -23.07 -4.81 8.19
N GLY A 236 -22.81 -5.94 8.85
CA GLY A 236 -21.58 -6.71 8.76
C GLY A 236 -21.44 -7.50 7.47
N ALA A 237 -22.42 -7.52 6.59
CA ALA A 237 -22.29 -8.02 5.21
C ALA A 237 -22.36 -6.87 4.20
N VAL A 238 -23.18 -5.84 4.45
CA VAL A 238 -23.27 -4.63 3.62
C VAL A 238 -21.90 -3.96 3.45
N PHE A 239 -21.05 -3.94 4.49
CA PHE A 239 -19.72 -3.34 4.38
C PHE A 239 -18.88 -4.01 3.27
N LEU A 240 -19.13 -5.28 2.92
CA LEU A 240 -18.41 -5.99 1.87
C LEU A 240 -18.51 -5.27 0.52
N SER A 241 -19.58 -4.50 0.29
CA SER A 241 -19.77 -3.70 -0.92
C SER A 241 -18.83 -2.50 -1.04
N VAL A 242 -18.26 -2.01 0.07
CA VAL A 242 -17.35 -0.85 0.07
C VAL A 242 -15.88 -1.23 0.18
N THR A 243 -15.59 -2.53 0.11
CA THR A 243 -14.22 -3.06 0.19
C THR A 243 -13.42 -2.68 -1.05
N GLY A 244 -12.14 -2.39 -0.89
CA GLY A 244 -11.30 -1.81 -1.94
C GLY A 244 -11.36 -0.28 -2.00
N ALA A 245 -12.15 0.41 -1.17
CA ALA A 245 -12.17 1.88 -1.12
C ALA A 245 -10.81 2.48 -0.72
N GLU A 246 -10.05 1.78 0.11
CA GLU A 246 -8.66 2.05 0.50
C GLU A 246 -7.67 1.94 -0.66
N ALA A 247 -7.92 1.05 -1.63
CA ALA A 247 -7.11 0.93 -2.85
C ALA A 247 -7.13 2.24 -3.66
N LEU A 248 -8.30 2.90 -3.76
CA LEU A 248 -8.43 4.23 -4.40
C LEU A 248 -7.47 5.26 -3.83
N TYR A 249 -7.28 5.23 -2.50
CA TYR A 249 -6.45 6.21 -1.83
C TYR A 249 -4.96 5.85 -1.92
N THR A 250 -4.61 4.57 -1.84
CA THR A 250 -3.21 4.12 -1.96
C THR A 250 -2.65 4.28 -3.38
N ASP A 251 -3.47 4.11 -4.42
CA ASP A 251 -3.09 4.26 -5.83
C ASP A 251 -3.14 5.71 -6.35
N LEU A 252 -3.38 6.68 -5.47
CA LEU A 252 -3.40 8.10 -5.84
C LEU A 252 -2.08 8.55 -6.50
N GLY A 253 -0.95 8.00 -6.07
CA GLY A 253 0.38 8.30 -6.60
C GLY A 253 0.59 7.86 -8.06
N HIS A 254 -0.22 6.91 -8.54
CA HIS A 254 -0.05 6.30 -9.86
C HIS A 254 -0.96 6.91 -10.91
N PHE A 255 -2.22 7.17 -10.54
CA PHE A 255 -3.24 7.63 -11.49
C PHE A 255 -3.67 9.09 -11.27
N GLY A 256 -3.42 9.63 -10.07
CA GLY A 256 -3.87 10.96 -9.69
C GLY A 256 -5.39 11.04 -9.45
N ARG A 257 -5.80 12.14 -8.83
CA ARG A 257 -7.17 12.32 -8.35
C ARG A 257 -8.23 12.38 -9.46
N ARG A 258 -7.96 13.09 -10.55
CA ARG A 258 -8.97 13.37 -11.59
C ARG A 258 -9.41 12.10 -12.34
N PRO A 259 -8.50 11.23 -12.82
CA PRO A 259 -8.88 9.98 -13.48
C PRO A 259 -9.65 9.03 -12.56
N ILE A 260 -9.20 8.88 -11.31
CA ILE A 260 -9.88 8.06 -10.27
C ILE A 260 -11.33 8.56 -10.09
N ALA A 261 -11.52 9.84 -9.78
CA ALA A 261 -12.85 10.40 -9.55
C ALA A 261 -13.77 10.31 -10.78
N PHE A 262 -13.23 10.51 -12.00
CA PHE A 262 -14.00 10.42 -13.23
C PHE A 262 -14.46 8.99 -13.50
N ALA A 263 -13.56 8.00 -13.40
CA ALA A 263 -13.89 6.58 -13.57
C ALA A 263 -14.97 6.12 -12.59
N TRP A 264 -14.89 6.55 -11.32
CA TRP A 264 -15.92 6.25 -10.32
C TRP A 264 -17.29 6.83 -10.71
N LEU A 265 -17.38 8.15 -10.82
CA LEU A 265 -18.64 8.86 -10.93
C LEU A 265 -19.37 8.60 -12.25
N ARG A 266 -18.63 8.35 -13.33
CA ARG A 266 -19.20 8.21 -14.68
C ARG A 266 -19.39 6.79 -15.14
N PHE A 267 -18.71 5.82 -14.53
CA PHE A 267 -18.72 4.45 -15.04
C PHE A 267 -18.88 3.40 -13.94
N VAL A 268 -17.95 3.31 -13.00
CA VAL A 268 -17.90 2.21 -12.02
C VAL A 268 -19.11 2.26 -11.06
N PHE A 269 -19.40 3.42 -10.47
CA PHE A 269 -20.52 3.57 -9.53
C PHE A 269 -21.88 3.24 -10.17
N PRO A 270 -22.23 3.77 -11.36
CA PRO A 270 -23.44 3.35 -12.06
C PRO A 270 -23.51 1.85 -12.33
N CYS A 271 -22.41 1.22 -12.76
CA CYS A 271 -22.39 -0.22 -13.05
C CYS A 271 -22.64 -1.07 -11.80
N LEU A 272 -22.01 -0.72 -10.68
CA LEU A 272 -22.20 -1.41 -9.39
C LEU A 272 -23.64 -1.28 -8.90
N ILE A 273 -24.21 -0.07 -8.96
CA ILE A 273 -25.61 0.16 -8.57
C ILE A 273 -26.56 -0.66 -9.44
N MET A 274 -26.38 -0.65 -10.76
CA MET A 274 -27.22 -1.44 -11.66
C MET A 274 -27.13 -2.93 -11.34
N ASN A 275 -25.94 -3.44 -10.99
CA ASN A 275 -25.79 -4.84 -10.64
C ASN A 275 -26.49 -5.19 -9.32
N TYR A 276 -26.28 -4.43 -8.24
CA TYR A 276 -26.93 -4.69 -6.95
C TYR A 276 -28.45 -4.59 -7.04
N LEU A 277 -28.96 -3.54 -7.69
CA LEU A 277 -30.39 -3.39 -7.96
C LEU A 277 -30.92 -4.55 -8.82
N GLY A 278 -30.14 -5.01 -9.80
CA GLY A 278 -30.48 -6.17 -10.61
C GLY A 278 -30.59 -7.46 -9.81
N GLN A 279 -29.64 -7.72 -8.89
CA GLN A 279 -29.68 -8.87 -7.99
C GLN A 279 -30.95 -8.84 -7.13
N GLY A 280 -31.25 -7.70 -6.49
CA GLY A 280 -32.48 -7.61 -5.69
C GLY A 280 -33.77 -7.61 -6.51
N ALA A 281 -33.77 -7.07 -7.74
CA ALA A 281 -34.90 -7.17 -8.67
C ALA A 281 -35.17 -8.62 -9.09
N MET A 282 -34.13 -9.42 -9.28
CA MET A 282 -34.26 -10.85 -9.50
C MET A 282 -34.88 -11.53 -8.28
N VAL A 283 -34.36 -11.29 -7.07
CA VAL A 283 -34.91 -11.89 -5.84
C VAL A 283 -36.38 -11.48 -5.62
N LEU A 284 -36.75 -10.23 -5.92
CA LEU A 284 -38.16 -9.78 -5.87
C LEU A 284 -39.09 -10.54 -6.83
N SER A 285 -38.53 -11.15 -7.88
CA SER A 285 -39.29 -11.92 -8.87
C SER A 285 -39.25 -13.43 -8.64
N LEU A 286 -38.55 -13.89 -7.60
CA LEU A 286 -38.41 -15.29 -7.22
C LEU A 286 -39.11 -15.56 -5.89
N ASP A 287 -39.66 -16.76 -5.71
CA ASP A 287 -40.28 -17.19 -4.45
C ASP A 287 -39.25 -17.72 -3.43
N HIS A 288 -37.96 -17.68 -3.74
CA HIS A 288 -36.88 -18.15 -2.88
C HIS A 288 -35.63 -17.27 -3.04
N VAL A 289 -34.72 -17.33 -2.06
CA VAL A 289 -33.43 -16.65 -2.13
C VAL A 289 -32.42 -17.57 -2.85
N PRO A 290 -31.85 -17.12 -3.98
CA PRO A 290 -30.85 -17.90 -4.72
C PRO A 290 -29.58 -18.09 -3.89
N GLU A 291 -28.93 -19.25 -4.04
CA GLU A 291 -27.66 -19.54 -3.36
C GLU A 291 -26.53 -18.65 -3.88
N SER A 292 -26.57 -18.32 -5.18
CA SER A 292 -25.62 -17.41 -5.80
C SER A 292 -26.34 -16.38 -6.67
N PRO A 293 -26.91 -15.33 -6.04
CA PRO A 293 -27.71 -14.32 -6.73
C PRO A 293 -27.00 -13.70 -7.94
N PHE A 294 -25.68 -13.49 -7.86
CA PHE A 294 -24.91 -12.94 -8.97
C PHE A 294 -24.91 -13.86 -10.21
N PHE A 295 -24.55 -15.13 -10.04
CA PHE A 295 -24.41 -16.06 -11.18
C PHE A 295 -25.78 -16.48 -11.74
N GLU A 296 -26.78 -16.59 -10.88
CA GLU A 296 -28.15 -16.97 -11.27
C GLU A 296 -28.90 -15.86 -12.03
N MET A 297 -28.40 -14.62 -12.02
CA MET A 297 -28.91 -13.56 -12.92
C MET A 297 -28.71 -13.88 -14.39
N PHE A 298 -27.72 -14.71 -14.72
CA PHE A 298 -27.34 -15.02 -16.09
C PHE A 298 -28.06 -16.28 -16.59
N PRO A 299 -28.53 -16.28 -17.85
CA PRO A 299 -29.07 -17.49 -18.45
C PRO A 299 -27.97 -18.56 -18.60
N ALA A 300 -28.34 -19.84 -18.55
CA ALA A 300 -27.41 -20.97 -18.51
C ALA A 300 -26.31 -20.94 -19.60
N TYR A 301 -26.62 -20.46 -20.81
CA TYR A 301 -25.65 -20.38 -21.92
C TYR A 301 -24.57 -19.30 -21.73
N LEU A 302 -24.78 -18.31 -20.84
CA LEU A 302 -23.80 -17.28 -20.50
C LEU A 302 -23.01 -17.59 -19.23
N LEU A 303 -23.37 -18.64 -18.49
CA LEU A 303 -22.78 -18.96 -17.19
C LEU A 303 -21.27 -19.23 -17.27
N MET A 304 -20.83 -20.08 -18.21
CA MET A 304 -19.40 -20.36 -18.37
C MET A 304 -18.59 -19.12 -18.84
N PRO A 305 -19.04 -18.35 -19.86
CA PRO A 305 -18.41 -17.08 -20.20
C PRO A 305 -18.28 -16.09 -19.02
N ILE A 306 -19.32 -15.96 -18.18
CA ILE A 306 -19.27 -15.03 -17.04
C ILE A 306 -18.35 -15.53 -15.94
N ILE A 307 -18.27 -16.84 -15.68
CA ILE A 307 -17.31 -17.42 -14.72
C ILE A 307 -15.87 -17.11 -15.15
N VAL A 308 -15.56 -17.29 -16.44
CA VAL A 308 -14.23 -16.94 -16.98
C VAL A 308 -13.96 -15.44 -16.83
N LEU A 309 -14.93 -14.59 -17.17
CA LEU A 309 -14.77 -13.14 -17.03
C LEU A 309 -14.63 -12.69 -15.57
N ALA A 310 -15.40 -13.28 -14.65
CA ALA A 310 -15.31 -13.05 -13.21
C ALA A 310 -13.93 -13.48 -12.69
N THR A 311 -13.43 -14.63 -13.14
CA THR A 311 -12.09 -15.13 -12.79
C THR A 311 -10.99 -14.18 -13.29
N LEU A 312 -11.12 -13.66 -14.51
CA LEU A 312 -10.19 -12.65 -15.02
C LEU A 312 -10.27 -11.34 -14.23
N ALA A 313 -11.47 -10.88 -13.87
CA ALA A 313 -11.66 -9.69 -13.05
C ALA A 313 -11.05 -9.85 -11.64
N THR A 314 -11.21 -11.01 -11.01
CA THR A 314 -10.66 -11.28 -9.67
C THR A 314 -9.15 -11.49 -9.68
N ILE A 315 -8.58 -12.03 -10.77
CA ILE A 315 -7.13 -12.01 -11.01
C ILE A 315 -6.63 -10.56 -11.05
N ILE A 316 -7.30 -9.67 -11.78
CA ILE A 316 -6.91 -8.26 -11.89
C ILE A 316 -7.04 -7.54 -10.53
N ALA A 317 -8.14 -7.75 -9.81
CA ALA A 317 -8.33 -7.23 -8.45
C ALA A 317 -7.20 -7.67 -7.52
N SER A 318 -6.88 -8.97 -7.51
CA SER A 318 -5.82 -9.55 -6.70
C SER A 318 -4.45 -8.94 -7.03
N GLN A 319 -4.16 -8.69 -8.31
CA GLN A 319 -2.93 -8.01 -8.74
C GLN A 319 -2.80 -6.62 -8.16
N ALA A 320 -3.88 -5.83 -8.19
CA ALA A 320 -3.90 -4.47 -7.67
C ALA A 320 -3.60 -4.45 -6.17
N VAL A 321 -4.26 -5.31 -5.40
CA VAL A 321 -4.07 -5.43 -3.95
C VAL A 321 -2.64 -5.86 -3.60
N ILE A 322 -2.07 -6.85 -4.30
CA ILE A 322 -0.67 -7.29 -4.11
C ILE A 322 0.30 -6.12 -4.41
N THR A 323 0.05 -5.36 -5.47
CA THR A 323 0.85 -4.19 -5.83
C THR A 323 0.71 -3.06 -4.79
N GLY A 324 -0.49 -2.87 -4.24
CA GLY A 324 -0.77 -1.98 -3.12
C GLY A 324 0.04 -2.37 -1.87
N ALA A 325 0.10 -3.66 -1.54
CA ALA A 325 0.90 -4.17 -0.44
C ALA A 325 2.41 -3.91 -0.64
N PHE A 326 2.92 -4.04 -1.88
CA PHE A 326 4.30 -3.63 -2.18
C PHE A 326 4.51 -2.12 -1.98
N SER A 327 3.54 -1.30 -2.38
CA SER A 327 3.60 0.16 -2.21
C SER A 327 3.65 0.57 -0.74
N ILE A 328 2.80 -0.03 0.11
CA ILE A 328 2.82 0.20 1.55
C ILE A 328 4.12 -0.33 2.18
N ALA A 329 4.59 -1.52 1.78
CA ALA A 329 5.88 -2.04 2.25
C ALA A 329 7.02 -1.08 1.92
N ARG A 330 7.08 -0.57 0.68
CA ARG A 330 8.06 0.45 0.26
C ARG A 330 7.97 1.71 1.12
N GLN A 331 6.77 2.25 1.31
CA GLN A 331 6.55 3.44 2.15
C GLN A 331 7.03 3.18 3.60
N ALA A 332 6.74 1.99 4.15
CA ALA A 332 7.22 1.59 5.47
C ALA A 332 8.76 1.52 5.55
N VAL A 333 9.44 0.97 4.53
CA VAL A 333 10.92 0.97 4.45
C VAL A 333 11.47 2.40 4.39
N GLN A 334 10.89 3.27 3.57
CA GLN A 334 11.32 4.68 3.43
C GLN A 334 11.15 5.47 4.74
N MET A 335 10.10 5.17 5.51
CA MET A 335 9.88 5.76 6.82
C MET A 335 10.71 5.13 7.94
N GLY A 336 11.48 4.08 7.65
CA GLY A 336 12.28 3.35 8.62
C GLY A 336 11.46 2.48 9.57
N LEU A 337 10.25 2.10 9.18
CA LEU A 337 9.38 1.15 9.90
C LEU A 337 9.75 -0.31 9.63
N LEU A 338 10.33 -0.58 8.46
CA LEU A 338 10.82 -1.91 8.05
C LEU A 338 12.31 -1.88 7.67
N PRO A 339 13.00 -3.03 7.70
CA PRO A 339 14.35 -3.18 7.17
C PRO A 339 14.44 -2.86 5.69
N TRP A 340 15.65 -2.72 5.19
CA TRP A 340 15.88 -2.55 3.76
C TRP A 340 15.60 -3.86 3.05
N LEU A 341 14.40 -3.93 2.47
CA LEU A 341 13.96 -5.03 1.62
C LEU A 341 14.41 -4.79 0.18
N GLU A 342 14.65 -5.88 -0.55
CA GLU A 342 14.95 -5.81 -1.98
C GLU A 342 13.74 -5.25 -2.74
N ILE A 343 13.97 -4.18 -3.51
CA ILE A 343 12.97 -3.53 -4.37
C ILE A 343 13.49 -3.63 -5.79
N ARG A 344 12.76 -4.33 -6.66
CA ARG A 344 13.04 -4.39 -8.10
C ARG A 344 12.01 -3.53 -8.82
N HIS A 345 12.47 -2.58 -9.62
CA HIS A 345 11.58 -1.79 -10.46
C HIS A 345 11.30 -2.55 -11.74
N THR A 346 10.03 -2.77 -12.05
CA THR A 346 9.61 -3.60 -13.19
C THR A 346 9.30 -2.80 -14.45
N SER A 347 9.08 -1.48 -14.33
CA SER A 347 8.89 -0.58 -15.46
C SER A 347 9.69 0.72 -15.29
N ALA A 348 10.26 1.22 -16.39
CA ALA A 348 11.01 2.47 -16.44
C ALA A 348 10.10 3.71 -16.33
N ASP A 349 8.86 3.60 -16.81
CA ASP A 349 7.94 4.71 -17.02
C ASP A 349 6.92 4.88 -15.88
N HIS A 350 6.77 3.86 -15.02
CA HIS A 350 5.77 3.87 -13.94
C HIS A 350 6.41 3.61 -12.56
N ARG A 351 6.50 4.68 -11.74
CA ARG A 351 6.98 4.67 -10.33
C ARG A 351 6.32 3.60 -9.44
N GLY A 352 5.11 3.19 -9.82
CA GLY A 352 4.26 2.27 -9.10
C GLY A 352 4.51 0.78 -9.33
N GLN A 353 5.14 0.40 -10.44
CA GLN A 353 5.34 -0.99 -10.80
C GLN A 353 6.61 -1.54 -10.14
N ILE A 354 6.50 -1.81 -8.85
CA ILE A 354 7.57 -2.37 -8.02
C ILE A 354 7.30 -3.84 -7.73
N TYR A 355 8.36 -4.63 -7.69
CA TYR A 355 8.34 -6.02 -7.25
C TYR A 355 9.20 -6.16 -6.00
N MET A 356 8.60 -6.67 -4.93
CA MET A 356 9.27 -6.93 -3.65
C MET A 356 9.25 -8.44 -3.36
N PRO A 357 10.32 -9.20 -3.68
CA PRO A 357 10.32 -10.66 -3.62
C PRO A 357 9.97 -11.22 -2.24
N GLN A 358 10.43 -10.56 -1.18
CA GLN A 358 10.20 -11.02 0.21
C GLN A 358 8.72 -10.87 0.61
N ILE A 359 8.12 -9.72 0.28
CA ILE A 359 6.70 -9.46 0.54
C ILE A 359 5.83 -10.39 -0.31
N ASN A 360 6.17 -10.60 -1.59
CA ASN A 360 5.43 -11.50 -2.47
C ASN A 360 5.43 -12.94 -1.96
N ARG A 361 6.59 -13.46 -1.51
CA ARG A 361 6.66 -14.81 -0.92
C ARG A 361 5.84 -14.93 0.36
N TRP A 362 5.88 -13.90 1.20
CA TRP A 362 5.09 -13.87 2.42
C TRP A 362 3.59 -13.86 2.14
N LEU A 363 3.12 -12.95 1.26
CA LEU A 363 1.73 -12.91 0.80
C LEU A 363 1.30 -14.25 0.21
N PHE A 364 2.13 -14.84 -0.67
CA PHE A 364 1.87 -16.15 -1.26
C PHE A 364 1.57 -17.22 -0.20
N TYR A 365 2.44 -17.40 0.81
CA TYR A 365 2.20 -18.42 1.83
C TYR A 365 0.94 -18.15 2.66
N VAL A 366 0.68 -16.88 3.01
CA VAL A 366 -0.47 -16.51 3.83
C VAL A 366 -1.78 -16.67 3.06
N ILE A 367 -1.86 -16.21 1.82
CA ILE A 367 -3.04 -16.34 0.95
C ILE A 367 -3.40 -17.82 0.76
N ILE A 368 -2.41 -18.66 0.47
CA ILE A 368 -2.63 -20.11 0.27
C ILE A 368 -3.09 -20.78 1.57
N LEU A 369 -2.47 -20.43 2.70
CA LEU A 369 -2.90 -20.91 4.02
C LEU A 369 -4.36 -20.53 4.32
N LEU A 370 -4.76 -19.30 4.00
CA LEU A 370 -6.14 -18.84 4.16
C LEU A 370 -7.12 -19.66 3.32
N CYS A 371 -6.76 -19.99 2.08
CA CYS A 371 -7.56 -20.85 1.20
C CYS A 371 -7.81 -22.22 1.83
N PHE A 372 -6.78 -22.85 2.41
CA PHE A 372 -6.93 -24.15 3.08
C PHE A 372 -7.70 -24.08 4.40
N ILE A 373 -7.55 -22.99 5.18
CA ILE A 373 -8.25 -22.83 6.47
C ILE A 373 -9.76 -22.65 6.25
N PHE A 374 -10.16 -21.81 5.29
CA PHE A 374 -11.57 -21.47 5.11
C PHE A 374 -12.28 -22.38 4.09
N GLY A 375 -11.61 -22.78 3.01
CA GLY A 375 -12.15 -23.68 1.97
C GLY A 375 -13.21 -23.05 1.04
N THR A 376 -14.09 -22.19 1.56
CA THR A 376 -15.21 -21.55 0.83
C THR A 376 -15.24 -20.04 1.07
N SER A 377 -15.74 -19.27 0.11
CA SER A 377 -15.81 -17.80 0.16
C SER A 377 -16.73 -17.30 1.26
N GLU A 378 -17.81 -18.02 1.59
CA GLU A 378 -18.72 -17.69 2.70
C GLU A 378 -17.99 -17.64 4.05
N LYS A 379 -17.24 -18.70 4.37
CA LYS A 379 -16.43 -18.74 5.61
C LYS A 379 -15.33 -17.67 5.62
N MET A 380 -14.81 -17.26 4.46
CA MET A 380 -13.87 -16.13 4.37
C MET A 380 -14.57 -14.79 4.58
N ALA A 381 -15.76 -14.60 4.02
CA ALA A 381 -16.52 -13.36 4.13
C ALA A 381 -16.86 -13.02 5.58
N SER A 382 -17.20 -14.03 6.40
CA SER A 382 -17.43 -13.85 7.84
C SER A 382 -16.18 -13.41 8.61
N ALA A 383 -14.98 -13.74 8.12
CA ALA A 383 -13.70 -13.46 8.78
C ALA A 383 -13.04 -12.15 8.35
N TYR A 384 -13.51 -11.52 7.28
CA TYR A 384 -12.76 -10.46 6.60
C TYR A 384 -12.96 -9.06 7.20
N GLY A 385 -14.17 -8.75 7.67
CA GLY A 385 -14.58 -7.35 7.84
C GLY A 385 -13.95 -6.55 8.97
N ILE A 386 -13.44 -7.21 10.02
CA ILE A 386 -12.90 -6.51 11.19
C ILE A 386 -11.64 -5.71 10.83
N ALA A 387 -10.75 -6.28 9.99
CA ALA A 387 -9.50 -5.63 9.66
C ALA A 387 -9.72 -4.42 8.75
N VAL A 388 -10.52 -4.58 7.69
CA VAL A 388 -10.81 -3.52 6.72
C VAL A 388 -11.53 -2.35 7.36
N THR A 389 -12.61 -2.61 8.11
CA THR A 389 -13.35 -1.53 8.79
C THR A 389 -12.49 -0.82 9.84
N GLY A 390 -11.61 -1.57 10.52
CA GLY A 390 -10.62 -0.99 11.42
C GLY A 390 -9.65 -0.05 10.71
N ASP A 391 -9.14 -0.44 9.52
CA ASP A 391 -8.27 0.43 8.71
C ASP A 391 -9.00 1.69 8.24
N MET A 392 -10.26 1.56 7.82
CA MET A 392 -11.10 2.71 7.44
C MET A 392 -11.29 3.69 8.60
N MET A 393 -11.58 3.20 9.81
CA MET A 393 -11.71 4.03 11.00
C MET A 393 -10.42 4.79 11.33
N ILE A 394 -9.27 4.10 11.27
CA ILE A 394 -7.97 4.74 11.51
C ILE A 394 -7.69 5.80 10.43
N THR A 395 -8.03 5.52 9.17
CA THR A 395 -7.93 6.48 8.07
C THR A 395 -8.81 7.72 8.33
N THR A 396 -10.03 7.54 8.82
CA THR A 396 -10.92 8.65 9.21
C THR A 396 -10.34 9.48 10.35
N MET A 397 -9.75 8.85 11.37
CA MET A 397 -9.08 9.55 12.48
C MET A 397 -7.84 10.33 12.01
N LEU A 398 -6.95 9.70 11.23
CA LEU A 398 -5.73 10.34 10.75
C LEU A 398 -6.00 11.46 9.75
N SER A 399 -6.95 11.26 8.81
CA SER A 399 -7.34 12.29 7.85
C SER A 399 -7.97 13.49 8.54
N SER A 400 -8.83 13.26 9.55
CA SER A 400 -9.40 14.35 10.37
C SER A 400 -8.31 15.14 11.09
N TYR A 401 -7.29 14.46 11.63
CA TYR A 401 -6.15 15.13 12.25
C TYR A 401 -5.36 15.99 11.25
N VAL A 402 -5.07 15.45 10.06
CA VAL A 402 -4.35 16.17 9.00
C VAL A 402 -5.15 17.39 8.54
N LEU A 403 -6.45 17.24 8.30
CA LEU A 403 -7.34 18.36 7.95
C LEU A 403 -7.32 19.46 9.02
N TRP A 404 -7.28 19.08 10.29
CA TRP A 404 -7.31 20.01 11.42
C TRP A 404 -5.99 20.74 11.64
N LYS A 405 -4.90 19.98 11.81
CA LYS A 405 -3.62 20.51 12.29
C LYS A 405 -2.63 20.82 11.19
N VAL A 406 -2.69 20.11 10.06
CA VAL A 406 -1.72 20.30 8.97
C VAL A 406 -2.28 21.26 7.92
N ILE A 407 -3.54 21.04 7.50
CA ILE A 407 -4.21 21.89 6.51
C ILE A 407 -4.82 23.15 7.17
N GLY A 408 -5.11 23.10 8.48
CA GLY A 408 -5.60 24.25 9.24
C GLY A 408 -7.09 24.54 9.09
N LYS A 409 -7.90 23.54 8.70
CA LYS A 409 -9.36 23.69 8.68
C LYS A 409 -9.90 23.90 10.11
N PRO A 410 -10.92 24.77 10.30
CA PRO A 410 -11.45 25.05 11.63
C PRO A 410 -12.08 23.78 12.24
N GLY A 411 -11.82 23.52 13.51
CA GLY A 411 -12.28 22.30 14.19
C GLY A 411 -13.79 22.09 14.14
N LYS A 412 -14.58 23.17 14.09
CA LYS A 412 -16.04 23.12 13.92
C LYS A 412 -16.49 22.50 12.59
N GLN A 413 -15.68 22.58 11.53
CA GLN A 413 -15.97 21.92 10.25
C GLN A 413 -15.57 20.44 10.23
N ILE A 414 -14.59 20.06 11.06
CA ILE A 414 -14.02 18.70 11.08
C ILE A 414 -14.77 17.80 12.04
N LEU A 415 -15.23 18.34 13.17
CA LEU A 415 -15.96 17.55 14.17
C LEU A 415 -17.19 16.84 13.57
N PRO A 416 -18.06 17.50 12.77
CA PRO A 416 -19.17 16.81 12.11
C PRO A 416 -18.70 15.71 11.15
N TYR A 417 -17.65 15.96 10.35
CA TYR A 417 -17.07 14.96 9.46
C TYR A 417 -16.56 13.73 10.24
N LEU A 418 -15.78 13.96 11.28
CA LEU A 418 -15.21 12.90 12.13
C LEU A 418 -16.31 12.10 12.79
N VAL A 419 -17.27 12.76 13.45
CA VAL A 419 -18.36 12.08 14.17
C VAL A 419 -19.25 11.29 13.22
N PHE A 420 -19.60 11.86 12.07
CA PHE A 420 -20.47 11.23 11.09
C PHE A 420 -19.85 9.95 10.50
N PHE A 421 -18.62 10.02 9.99
CA PHE A 421 -17.98 8.85 9.39
C PHE A 421 -17.57 7.82 10.43
N LEU A 422 -17.05 8.24 11.58
CA LEU A 422 -16.68 7.31 12.65
C LEU A 422 -17.90 6.60 13.23
N PHE A 423 -19.08 7.24 13.23
CA PHE A 423 -20.33 6.58 13.62
C PHE A 423 -20.69 5.45 12.65
N ILE A 424 -20.72 5.72 11.34
CA ILE A 424 -21.05 4.72 10.31
C ILE A 424 -20.04 3.56 10.33
N GLU A 425 -18.75 3.89 10.29
CA GLU A 425 -17.67 2.89 10.30
C GLU A 425 -17.64 2.13 11.62
N GLY A 426 -17.94 2.80 12.74
CA GLY A 426 -18.08 2.19 14.05
C GLY A 426 -19.22 1.17 14.09
N MET A 427 -20.35 1.43 13.43
CA MET A 427 -21.44 0.45 13.28
C MET A 427 -21.02 -0.76 12.45
N PHE A 428 -20.32 -0.55 11.32
CA PHE A 428 -19.77 -1.67 10.55
C PHE A 428 -18.74 -2.48 11.33
N TRP A 429 -17.86 -1.82 12.07
CA TRP A 429 -16.83 -2.49 12.87
C TRP A 429 -17.44 -3.27 14.03
N LEU A 430 -18.39 -2.67 14.75
CA LEU A 430 -19.10 -3.33 15.86
C LEU A 430 -19.92 -4.52 15.37
N SER A 431 -20.51 -4.44 14.18
CA SER A 431 -21.18 -5.59 13.57
C SER A 431 -20.18 -6.72 13.27
N ASN A 432 -19.06 -6.39 12.62
CA ASN A 432 -18.06 -7.38 12.24
C ASN A 432 -17.33 -8.01 13.45
N ILE A 433 -17.19 -7.31 14.57
CA ILE A 433 -16.50 -7.87 15.75
C ILE A 433 -17.24 -9.08 16.35
N THR A 434 -18.55 -9.20 16.11
CA THR A 434 -19.32 -10.38 16.54
C THR A 434 -18.82 -11.67 15.88
N LYS A 435 -18.19 -11.55 14.70
CA LYS A 435 -17.62 -12.66 13.92
C LYS A 435 -16.14 -12.93 14.25
N LEU A 436 -15.60 -12.31 15.31
CA LEU A 436 -14.20 -12.46 15.71
C LEU A 436 -13.79 -13.93 15.88
N PHE A 437 -14.62 -14.73 16.56
CA PHE A 437 -14.37 -16.16 16.79
C PHE A 437 -14.77 -17.05 15.61
N GLN A 438 -15.45 -16.50 14.60
CA GLN A 438 -15.83 -17.19 13.35
C GLN A 438 -14.76 -17.03 12.26
N GLY A 439 -13.52 -16.72 12.64
CA GLY A 439 -12.39 -16.52 11.75
C GLY A 439 -11.88 -15.07 11.67
N GLY A 440 -12.66 -14.10 12.16
CA GLY A 440 -12.30 -12.67 12.16
C GLY A 440 -10.98 -12.33 12.85
N PHE A 441 -10.54 -13.19 13.79
CA PHE A 441 -9.27 -13.04 14.47
C PHE A 441 -8.05 -13.22 13.55
N LEU A 442 -8.18 -13.94 12.43
CA LEU A 442 -7.04 -14.31 11.59
C LEU A 442 -6.39 -13.11 10.87
N PRO A 443 -7.12 -12.23 10.15
CA PRO A 443 -6.52 -11.01 9.63
C PRO A 443 -5.99 -10.07 10.72
N LEU A 444 -6.58 -10.07 11.92
CA LEU A 444 -6.04 -9.32 13.06
C LEU A 444 -4.73 -9.89 13.58
N LEU A 445 -4.55 -11.22 13.57
CA LEU A 445 -3.28 -11.85 13.90
C LEU A 445 -2.19 -11.50 12.87
N ILE A 446 -2.55 -11.51 11.58
CA ILE A 446 -1.65 -11.08 10.50
C ILE A 446 -1.24 -9.62 10.70
N ALA A 447 -2.22 -8.73 10.92
CA ALA A 447 -1.98 -7.33 11.21
C ALA A 447 -1.10 -7.14 12.47
N GLY A 448 -1.39 -7.88 13.54
CA GLY A 448 -0.62 -7.88 14.79
C GLY A 448 0.82 -8.31 14.58
N TYR A 449 1.08 -9.34 13.76
CA TYR A 449 2.42 -9.78 13.39
C TYR A 449 3.19 -8.68 12.65
N VAL A 450 2.55 -8.00 11.69
CA VAL A 450 3.17 -6.89 10.94
C VAL A 450 3.47 -5.70 11.87
N VAL A 451 2.51 -5.30 12.70
CA VAL A 451 2.67 -4.22 13.70
C VAL A 451 3.80 -4.53 14.68
N LEU A 452 3.85 -5.77 15.16
CA LEU A 452 4.90 -6.24 16.05
C LEU A 452 6.28 -6.17 15.37
N SER A 453 6.36 -6.63 14.11
CA SER A 453 7.58 -6.59 13.31
C SER A 453 8.10 -5.17 13.12
N MET A 454 7.21 -4.23 12.73
CA MET A 454 7.55 -2.82 12.59
C MET A 454 7.97 -2.20 13.94
N SER A 455 7.26 -2.54 15.02
CA SER A 455 7.55 -2.03 16.36
C SER A 455 8.92 -2.48 16.87
N ILE A 456 9.26 -3.76 16.69
CA ILE A 456 10.57 -4.32 17.04
C ILE A 456 11.66 -3.67 16.19
N TRP A 457 11.45 -3.52 14.88
CA TRP A 457 12.41 -2.87 13.99
C TRP A 457 12.71 -1.42 14.40
N VAL A 458 11.67 -0.63 14.69
CA VAL A 458 11.83 0.76 15.11
C VAL A 458 12.53 0.86 16.47
N ARG A 459 12.20 -0.01 17.43
CA ARG A 459 12.86 -0.04 18.74
C ARG A 459 14.33 -0.45 18.62
N GLY A 460 14.62 -1.52 17.87
CA GLY A 460 15.98 -2.02 17.63
C GLY A 460 16.84 -1.01 16.89
N THR A 461 16.31 -0.39 15.83
CA THR A 461 17.03 0.65 15.08
C THR A 461 17.32 1.88 15.96
N ARG A 462 16.37 2.29 16.82
CA ARG A 462 16.56 3.41 17.76
C ARG A 462 17.61 3.07 18.82
N TYR A 463 17.58 1.85 19.35
CA TYR A 463 18.58 1.36 20.30
C TYR A 463 19.98 1.34 19.67
N LEU A 464 20.09 0.71 18.49
CA LEU A 464 21.33 0.62 17.72
C LEU A 464 21.88 2.01 17.39
N ARG A 465 21.05 2.95 16.94
CA ARG A 465 21.49 4.33 16.65
C ARG A 465 22.01 5.04 17.90
N LYS A 466 21.34 4.91 19.05
CA LYS A 466 21.82 5.49 20.32
C LYS A 466 23.16 4.89 20.73
N ARG A 467 23.32 3.58 20.58
CA ARG A 467 24.57 2.87 20.93
C ARG A 467 25.72 3.27 20.01
N VAL A 468 25.48 3.33 18.70
CA VAL A 468 26.44 3.80 17.70
C VAL A 468 26.90 5.23 18.02
N ARG A 469 25.96 6.13 18.33
CA ARG A 469 26.30 7.52 18.70
C ARG A 469 27.12 7.62 19.99
N ARG A 470 26.90 6.76 20.98
CA ARG A 470 27.74 6.70 22.18
C ARG A 470 29.16 6.20 21.92
N MET A 471 29.35 5.43 20.84
CA MET A 471 30.65 4.89 20.42
C MET A 471 31.35 5.75 19.36
N SER A 472 30.66 6.75 18.80
CA SER A 472 31.19 7.61 17.74
C SER A 472 31.37 9.03 18.27
N PHE A 473 32.44 9.69 17.86
CA PHE A 473 32.70 11.09 18.20
C PHE A 473 32.26 11.99 17.04
N GLN A 474 32.13 13.30 17.26
CA GLN A 474 31.95 14.21 16.14
C GLN A 474 33.18 14.10 15.24
N LEU A 475 32.96 14.15 13.93
CA LEU A 475 34.05 14.03 12.98
C LEU A 475 35.07 15.15 13.19
N THR A 476 34.61 16.37 13.47
CA THR A 476 35.45 17.54 13.77
C THR A 476 36.40 17.28 14.93
N ASP A 477 35.88 16.75 16.05
CA ASP A 477 36.67 16.48 17.25
C ASP A 477 37.75 15.41 16.99
N LEU A 478 37.40 14.39 16.19
CA LEU A 478 38.37 13.37 15.78
C LEU A 478 39.47 13.97 14.93
N LEU A 479 39.14 14.81 13.95
CA LEU A 479 40.13 15.45 13.07
C LEU A 479 41.07 16.37 13.85
N GLU A 480 40.53 17.18 14.77
CA GLU A 480 41.35 18.03 15.63
C GLU A 480 42.30 17.19 16.51
N SER A 481 41.84 16.05 17.02
CA SER A 481 42.71 15.13 17.77
C SER A 481 43.79 14.47 16.91
N LEU A 482 43.50 14.18 15.64
CA LEU A 482 44.48 13.58 14.71
C LEU A 482 45.52 14.61 14.25
N GLU A 483 45.16 15.89 14.15
CA GLU A 483 46.13 16.96 13.88
C GLU A 483 47.10 17.14 15.05
N ARG A 484 46.63 17.01 16.29
CA ARG A 484 47.48 17.08 17.50
C ARG A 484 48.38 15.86 17.66
N ASN A 485 47.88 14.67 17.32
CA ASN A 485 48.60 13.40 17.43
C ASN A 485 48.47 12.62 16.11
N PRO A 486 49.30 12.93 15.10
CA PRO A 486 49.18 12.34 13.78
C PRO A 486 49.48 10.83 13.81
N PRO A 487 48.60 9.97 13.26
CA PRO A 487 48.84 8.54 13.13
C PRO A 487 49.81 8.24 11.99
N LEU A 488 50.13 6.96 11.78
CA LEU A 488 50.90 6.55 10.60
C LEU A 488 50.07 6.82 9.34
N LEU A 489 50.69 7.47 8.35
CA LEU A 489 50.08 7.74 7.06
C LEU A 489 50.38 6.58 6.10
N ALA A 490 49.33 6.02 5.50
CA ALA A 490 49.44 5.10 4.38
C ALA A 490 49.12 5.82 3.08
N ASP A 491 49.81 5.43 2.02
CA ASP A 491 49.56 5.95 0.68
C ASP A 491 48.20 5.49 0.14
N GLY A 492 47.66 6.25 -0.82
CA GLY A 492 46.39 5.96 -1.45
C GLY A 492 45.16 6.56 -0.77
N THR A 493 43.98 6.07 -1.15
CA THR A 493 42.69 6.63 -0.77
C THR A 493 41.82 5.64 0.00
N ALA A 494 41.33 6.06 1.17
CA ALA A 494 40.34 5.29 1.94
C ALA A 494 38.94 5.89 1.83
N VAL A 495 37.97 5.08 1.43
CA VAL A 495 36.56 5.48 1.32
C VAL A 495 35.75 4.90 2.46
N PHE A 496 35.11 5.75 3.26
CA PHE A 496 34.26 5.35 4.38
C PHE A 496 32.80 5.71 4.11
N LEU A 497 31.91 4.72 4.10
CA LEU A 497 30.47 4.92 3.93
C LEU A 497 29.80 5.27 5.27
N THR A 498 28.96 6.32 5.29
CA THR A 498 28.18 6.70 6.49
C THR A 498 26.79 7.23 6.15
N ARG A 499 25.85 7.07 7.08
CA ARG A 499 24.51 7.68 7.02
C ARG A 499 24.43 8.98 7.83
N GLU A 500 25.39 9.24 8.71
CA GLU A 500 25.46 10.45 9.55
C GLU A 500 26.84 11.10 9.34
N PRO A 501 27.02 11.96 8.31
CA PRO A 501 28.33 12.52 7.94
C PRO A 501 28.90 13.54 8.95
N SER A 502 28.12 13.92 9.96
CA SER A 502 28.59 14.74 11.08
C SER A 502 29.40 13.94 12.11
N TYR A 503 29.22 12.61 12.17
CA TYR A 503 29.94 11.73 13.09
C TYR A 503 31.03 10.96 12.35
N ALA A 504 32.13 10.68 13.04
CA ALA A 504 33.20 9.85 12.49
C ALA A 504 32.66 8.44 12.19
N PRO A 505 32.84 7.92 10.95
CA PRO A 505 32.42 6.56 10.62
C PRO A 505 33.08 5.54 11.56
N LEU A 506 32.30 4.58 12.08
CA LEU A 506 32.84 3.56 12.98
C LEU A 506 33.98 2.74 12.37
N ALA A 507 33.94 2.50 11.05
CA ALA A 507 35.02 1.84 10.32
C ALA A 507 36.32 2.64 10.41
N LEU A 508 36.27 3.97 10.28
CA LEU A 508 37.44 4.85 10.44
C LEU A 508 37.99 4.78 11.87
N ILE A 509 37.13 4.94 12.88
CA ILE A 509 37.54 4.88 14.30
C ILE A 509 38.23 3.55 14.61
N LYS A 510 37.68 2.44 14.12
CA LYS A 510 38.26 1.12 14.34
C LYS A 510 39.55 0.90 13.56
N ASN A 511 39.64 1.38 12.32
CA ASN A 511 40.87 1.32 11.54
C ASN A 511 42.00 2.05 12.28
N LEU A 512 41.74 3.27 12.76
CA LEU A 512 42.68 4.03 13.57
C LEU A 512 43.05 3.31 14.87
N LYS A 513 42.08 2.68 15.55
CA LYS A 513 42.35 1.96 16.80
C LYS A 513 43.21 0.72 16.62
N HIS A 514 42.94 -0.09 15.59
CA HIS A 514 43.57 -1.41 15.40
C HIS A 514 44.80 -1.35 14.50
N ASN A 515 44.66 -0.69 13.35
CA ASN A 515 45.73 -0.60 12.37
C ASN A 515 46.63 0.61 12.62
N LYS A 516 46.18 1.61 13.39
CA LYS A 516 46.92 2.85 13.68
C LYS A 516 47.31 3.63 12.42
N VAL A 517 46.55 3.42 11.33
CA VAL A 517 46.82 3.97 10.00
C VAL A 517 45.69 4.92 9.60
N PHE A 518 46.08 6.04 9.00
CA PHE A 518 45.22 6.99 8.31
C PHE A 518 45.73 7.13 6.88
N HIS A 519 44.88 7.27 5.87
CA HIS A 519 45.36 7.36 4.50
C HIS A 519 45.71 8.81 4.15
N THR A 520 46.54 9.02 3.12
CA THR A 520 46.82 10.36 2.58
C THR A 520 45.55 11.08 2.14
N HIS A 521 44.59 10.35 1.56
CA HIS A 521 43.28 10.86 1.16
C HIS A 521 42.16 10.02 1.80
N ASN A 522 41.24 10.64 2.53
CA ASN A 522 40.12 9.97 3.17
C ASN A 522 38.80 10.59 2.70
N ILE A 523 37.95 9.76 2.13
CA ILE A 523 36.67 10.19 1.56
C ILE A 523 35.55 9.66 2.43
N ILE A 524 34.74 10.56 2.98
CA ILE A 524 33.55 10.21 3.76
C ILE A 524 32.34 10.36 2.85
N VAL A 525 31.76 9.23 2.43
CA VAL A 525 30.65 9.19 1.48
C VAL A 525 29.33 9.06 2.22
N ALA A 526 28.42 9.99 1.96
CA ALA A 526 27.04 9.93 2.40
C ALA A 526 26.10 9.77 1.21
N VAL A 527 25.37 8.65 1.18
CA VAL A 527 24.44 8.34 0.10
C VAL A 527 23.04 8.81 0.48
N MET A 528 22.46 9.64 -0.38
CA MET A 528 21.16 10.28 -0.24
C MET A 528 20.27 9.85 -1.41
N PHE A 529 19.04 9.45 -1.11
CA PHE A 529 18.06 9.12 -2.14
C PHE A 529 17.14 10.30 -2.40
N SER A 530 16.97 10.63 -3.67
CA SER A 530 16.08 11.67 -4.18
C SER A 530 14.69 11.12 -4.46
N GLN A 531 13.70 12.01 -4.53
CA GLN A 531 12.33 11.66 -4.92
C GLN A 531 12.15 11.51 -6.44
N PHE A 532 13.12 11.98 -7.24
CA PHE A 532 13.11 11.87 -8.70
C PHE A 532 13.60 10.49 -9.17
N PRO A 533 13.15 9.98 -10.34
CA PRO A 533 13.51 8.64 -10.82
C PRO A 533 15.00 8.50 -11.10
N LYS A 534 15.59 9.52 -11.72
CA LYS A 534 17.03 9.64 -11.95
C LYS A 534 17.46 11.03 -11.52
N VAL A 535 18.65 11.13 -10.93
CA VAL A 535 19.29 12.41 -10.66
C VAL A 535 20.26 12.69 -11.81
N PRO A 536 20.17 13.87 -12.47
CA PRO A 536 21.15 14.26 -13.48
C PRO A 536 22.57 14.20 -12.93
N ASP A 537 23.54 13.79 -13.73
CA ASP A 537 24.93 13.62 -13.28
C ASP A 537 25.47 14.93 -12.65
N GLU A 538 25.06 16.10 -13.14
CA GLU A 538 25.38 17.40 -12.56
C GLU A 538 24.96 17.57 -11.09
N GLN A 539 23.84 16.98 -10.67
CA GLN A 539 23.33 17.06 -9.29
C GLN A 539 23.63 15.80 -8.47
N ARG A 540 24.24 14.77 -9.09
CA ARG A 540 24.51 13.47 -8.48
C ARG A 540 25.51 13.56 -7.35
N VAL A 541 26.49 14.47 -7.43
CA VAL A 541 27.57 14.54 -6.43
C VAL A 541 27.81 15.98 -5.97
N THR A 542 27.86 16.15 -4.65
CA THR A 542 28.32 17.37 -3.98
C THR A 542 29.57 17.05 -3.18
N VAL A 543 30.68 17.73 -3.48
CA VAL A 543 31.97 17.56 -2.81
C VAL A 543 32.17 18.70 -1.82
N VAL A 544 32.52 18.37 -0.59
CA VAL A 544 32.79 19.33 0.49
C VAL A 544 34.15 19.00 1.11
N PRO A 545 35.22 19.73 0.79
CA PRO A 545 36.52 19.55 1.44
C PRO A 545 36.40 19.94 2.92
N VAL A 546 37.01 19.15 3.81
CA VAL A 546 37.00 19.41 5.27
C VAL A 546 38.39 19.78 5.75
N THR A 547 39.38 18.96 5.41
CA THR A 547 40.81 19.22 5.62
C THR A 547 41.59 18.81 4.38
N SER A 548 42.90 19.04 4.34
CA SER A 548 43.76 18.60 3.23
C SER A 548 43.71 17.08 2.99
N ALA A 549 43.48 16.28 4.05
CA ALA A 549 43.42 14.83 3.99
C ALA A 549 41.99 14.26 4.00
N VAL A 550 40.95 15.07 4.23
CA VAL A 550 39.56 14.59 4.41
C VAL A 550 38.57 15.37 3.55
N THR A 551 37.84 14.64 2.72
CA THR A 551 36.78 15.18 1.86
C THR A 551 35.46 14.46 2.15
N LYS A 552 34.38 15.23 2.31
CA LYS A 552 33.01 14.71 2.36
C LYS A 552 32.41 14.69 0.96
N VAL A 553 31.79 13.58 0.59
CA VAL A 553 31.14 13.42 -0.71
C VAL A 553 29.69 13.00 -0.46
N TYR A 554 28.76 13.87 -0.84
CA TYR A 554 27.33 13.57 -0.82
C TYR A 554 26.94 13.07 -2.19
N VAL A 555 26.40 11.86 -2.25
CA VAL A 555 25.96 11.24 -3.50
C VAL A 555 24.45 11.13 -3.50
N HIS A 556 23.81 11.67 -4.52
CA HIS A 556 22.37 11.69 -4.72
C HIS A 556 21.99 10.70 -5.82
N TYR A 557 21.15 9.73 -5.50
CA TYR A 557 20.57 8.81 -6.47
C TYR A 557 19.07 9.01 -6.58
N GLY A 558 18.53 8.91 -7.79
CA GLY A 558 17.10 8.77 -7.99
C GLY A 558 16.61 7.39 -7.55
N PHE A 559 15.31 7.24 -7.34
CA PHE A 559 14.75 6.00 -6.80
C PHE A 559 14.85 4.80 -7.76
N MET A 560 15.00 5.02 -9.07
CA MET A 560 15.23 3.95 -10.06
C MET A 560 16.71 3.58 -10.21
N GLU A 561 17.59 4.38 -9.64
CA GLU A 561 19.03 4.20 -9.83
C GLU A 561 19.57 3.25 -8.78
N SER A 562 20.24 2.20 -9.24
CA SER A 562 21.09 1.42 -8.35
C SER A 562 22.31 2.25 -8.00
N PRO A 563 22.61 2.45 -6.70
CA PRO A 563 23.82 3.12 -6.28
C PRO A 563 25.05 2.42 -6.86
N ASP A 564 25.95 3.22 -7.40
CA ASP A 564 27.23 2.80 -7.94
C ASP A 564 28.28 3.78 -7.43
N ILE A 565 28.82 3.45 -6.26
CA ILE A 565 29.76 4.33 -5.56
C ILE A 565 31.06 4.51 -6.35
N PRO A 566 31.65 3.49 -7.00
CA PRO A 566 32.77 3.68 -7.90
C PRO A 566 32.50 4.75 -8.98
N ARG A 567 31.35 4.69 -9.67
CA ARG A 567 30.97 5.71 -10.66
C ARG A 567 30.77 7.08 -10.04
N ALA A 568 30.14 7.16 -8.87
CA ALA A 568 29.96 8.44 -8.18
C ALA A 568 31.28 9.07 -7.74
N LEU A 569 32.26 8.27 -7.32
CA LEU A 569 33.60 8.77 -6.98
C LEU A 569 34.36 9.27 -8.21
N ALA A 570 34.23 8.61 -9.37
CA ALA A 570 34.78 9.14 -10.62
C ALA A 570 34.22 10.54 -10.95
N LEU A 571 32.92 10.75 -10.74
CA LEU A 571 32.29 12.05 -10.91
C LEU A 571 32.73 13.06 -9.82
N ALA A 572 32.94 12.60 -8.58
CA ALA A 572 33.48 13.43 -7.51
C ALA A 572 34.89 13.96 -7.85
N ALA A 573 35.72 13.11 -8.45
CA ALA A 573 37.06 13.49 -8.90
C ALA A 573 37.01 14.59 -9.97
N SER A 574 36.09 14.50 -10.94
CA SER A 574 35.89 15.58 -11.93
C SER A 574 35.41 16.91 -11.32
N LYS A 575 34.89 16.88 -10.08
CA LYS A 575 34.44 18.05 -9.32
C LYS A 575 35.45 18.52 -8.26
N GLY A 576 36.69 18.05 -8.32
CA GLY A 576 37.79 18.52 -7.47
C GLY A 576 38.05 17.70 -6.20
N ALA A 577 37.50 16.48 -6.07
CA ALA A 577 37.93 15.55 -5.03
C ALA A 577 39.27 14.90 -5.43
N THR A 578 40.28 14.92 -4.56
CA THR A 578 41.54 14.20 -4.79
C THR A 578 41.37 12.73 -4.45
N ILE A 579 41.39 11.86 -5.48
CA ILE A 579 41.17 10.41 -5.35
C ILE A 579 42.25 9.67 -6.14
N ASP A 580 43.04 8.88 -5.44
CA ASP A 580 43.90 7.86 -6.06
C ASP A 580 43.07 6.60 -6.31
N PHE A 581 42.68 6.37 -7.56
CA PHE A 581 41.89 5.21 -7.97
C PHE A 581 42.72 3.92 -8.11
N GLU A 582 44.05 3.99 -8.21
CA GLU A 582 44.90 2.81 -8.27
C GLU A 582 45.01 2.17 -6.88
N ASN A 583 45.28 3.00 -5.86
CA ASN A 583 45.42 2.58 -4.46
C ASN A 583 44.19 2.95 -3.63
N LEU A 584 43.00 2.57 -4.09
CA LEU A 584 41.74 2.83 -3.40
C LEU A 584 41.22 1.61 -2.63
N SER A 585 40.90 1.80 -1.36
CA SER A 585 40.23 0.80 -0.51
C SER A 585 38.91 1.31 0.07
N TYR A 586 37.85 0.50 -0.03
CA TYR A 586 36.54 0.78 0.56
C TYR A 586 36.44 0.16 1.95
N PHE A 587 36.34 0.99 2.97
CA PHE A 587 36.18 0.55 4.35
C PHE A 587 34.70 0.52 4.73
N VAL A 588 34.14 -0.68 4.82
CA VAL A 588 32.74 -0.89 5.16
C VAL A 588 32.63 -1.48 6.56
N GLY A 589 31.80 -0.88 7.40
CA GLY A 589 31.53 -1.44 8.73
C GLY A 589 30.51 -2.57 8.63
N HIS A 590 30.94 -3.81 8.80
CA HIS A 590 30.04 -4.96 8.93
C HIS A 590 29.60 -5.10 10.39
N ARG A 591 28.30 -5.09 10.66
CA ARG A 591 27.76 -5.15 12.03
C ARG A 591 27.13 -6.51 12.28
N THR A 592 27.80 -7.33 13.08
CA THR A 592 27.23 -8.57 13.58
C THR A 592 26.45 -8.23 14.85
N LEU A 593 25.13 -8.37 14.78
CA LEU A 593 24.25 -8.14 15.92
C LEU A 593 24.22 -9.41 16.78
N LEU A 594 24.51 -9.26 18.06
CA LEU A 594 24.50 -10.37 19.02
C LEU A 594 23.42 -10.09 20.06
N PRO A 595 22.35 -10.90 20.13
CA PRO A 595 21.35 -10.77 21.20
C PRO A 595 22.02 -10.94 22.57
N ASP A 596 21.93 -9.94 23.45
CA ASP A 596 22.51 -9.98 24.80
C ASP A 596 21.40 -9.91 25.87
N PRO A 597 21.12 -11.00 26.61
CA PRO A 597 20.05 -11.03 27.62
C PRO A 597 20.28 -10.07 28.78
N ARG A 598 21.51 -9.56 28.97
CA ARG A 598 21.86 -8.65 30.06
C ARG A 598 21.86 -7.18 29.65
N ARG A 599 21.73 -6.86 28.34
CA ARG A 599 21.87 -5.50 27.83
C ARG A 599 21.01 -5.26 26.59
N GLY A 600 20.07 -4.32 26.69
CA GLY A 600 19.39 -3.76 25.52
C GLY A 600 17.93 -4.21 25.41
N LEU A 601 17.55 -4.83 24.30
CA LEU A 601 16.20 -5.32 24.07
C LEU A 601 15.93 -6.64 24.81
N PRO A 602 14.67 -6.98 25.13
CA PRO A 602 14.32 -8.33 25.57
C PRO A 602 14.84 -9.38 24.58
N LEU A 603 15.36 -10.51 25.08
CA LEU A 603 16.09 -11.49 24.27
C LEU A 603 15.35 -11.92 23.00
N TRP A 604 14.05 -12.19 23.09
CA TRP A 604 13.22 -12.57 21.95
C TRP A 604 13.07 -11.42 20.92
N GLN A 605 12.98 -10.16 21.37
CA GLN A 605 12.96 -8.99 20.47
C GLN A 605 14.32 -8.77 19.82
N ALA A 606 15.41 -8.98 20.56
CA ALA A 606 16.76 -8.89 20.05
C ALA A 606 17.04 -9.97 18.98
N GLN A 607 16.59 -11.20 19.21
CA GLN A 607 16.65 -12.29 18.23
C GLN A 607 15.82 -11.96 16.98
N PHE A 608 14.57 -11.52 17.15
CA PHE A 608 13.71 -11.13 16.03
C PHE A 608 14.31 -9.99 15.22
N PHE A 609 14.78 -8.93 15.89
CA PHE A 609 15.47 -7.80 15.26
C PHE A 609 16.73 -8.24 14.49
N THR A 610 17.52 -9.14 15.08
CA THR A 610 18.73 -9.68 14.46
C THR A 610 18.40 -10.50 13.21
N ASN A 611 17.38 -11.36 13.27
CA ASN A 611 16.92 -12.12 12.11
C ASN A 611 16.42 -11.21 10.98
N MET A 612 15.64 -10.17 11.30
CA MET A 612 15.21 -9.16 10.32
C MET A 612 16.39 -8.41 9.70
N ALA A 613 17.38 -8.04 10.52
CA ALA A 613 18.57 -7.33 10.05
C ALA A 613 19.45 -8.21 9.16
N ASN A 614 19.56 -9.50 9.46
CA ASN A 614 20.31 -10.47 8.66
C ASN A 614 19.60 -10.80 7.34
N ALA A 615 18.27 -10.77 7.31
CA ALA A 615 17.47 -10.94 6.10
C ALA A 615 17.42 -9.68 5.19
N ALA A 616 17.91 -8.54 5.68
CA ALA A 616 17.99 -7.31 4.92
C ALA A 616 19.15 -7.37 3.89
N ALA A 617 19.05 -6.59 2.82
CA ALA A 617 20.10 -6.53 1.81
C ALA A 617 21.44 -6.02 2.39
N THR A 618 22.54 -6.65 2.00
CA THR A 618 23.91 -6.30 2.39
C THR A 618 24.35 -4.96 1.75
N PRO A 619 25.05 -4.08 2.50
CA PRO A 619 25.55 -2.82 1.94
C PRO A 619 26.48 -2.97 0.74
N THR A 620 27.32 -4.02 0.73
CA THR A 620 28.33 -4.26 -0.31
C THR A 620 27.69 -4.51 -1.67
N ASP A 621 26.66 -5.36 -1.72
CA ASP A 621 25.90 -5.66 -2.95
C ASP A 621 25.04 -4.47 -3.36
N PHE A 622 24.45 -3.78 -2.38
CA PHE A 622 23.59 -2.61 -2.63
C PHE A 622 24.34 -1.42 -3.24
N TYR A 623 25.59 -1.19 -2.84
CA TYR A 623 26.42 -0.08 -3.33
C TYR A 623 27.34 -0.45 -4.51
N ARG A 624 27.25 -1.70 -5.00
CA ARG A 624 28.06 -2.25 -6.11
C ARG A 624 29.56 -2.05 -5.91
N LEU A 625 30.04 -2.31 -4.70
CA LEU A 625 31.46 -2.15 -4.37
C LEU A 625 32.28 -3.31 -4.98
N PRO A 626 33.47 -3.05 -5.56
CA PRO A 626 34.33 -4.11 -6.08
C PRO A 626 34.85 -4.98 -4.92
N SER A 627 34.46 -6.26 -4.89
CA SER A 627 34.77 -7.17 -3.77
C SER A 627 36.26 -7.30 -3.48
N ASN A 628 37.13 -7.17 -4.49
CA ASN A 628 38.59 -7.21 -4.35
C ASN A 628 39.21 -5.94 -3.73
N ARG A 629 38.42 -4.87 -3.51
CA ARG A 629 38.87 -3.60 -2.92
C ARG A 629 38.10 -3.22 -1.65
N VAL A 630 37.29 -4.13 -1.13
CA VAL A 630 36.49 -3.91 0.08
C VAL A 630 37.21 -4.50 1.30
N VAL A 631 37.41 -3.65 2.30
CA VAL A 631 37.87 -4.05 3.64
C VAL A 631 36.68 -3.97 4.58
N GLU A 632 36.19 -5.13 5.02
CA GLU A 632 35.12 -5.19 6.01
C GLU A 632 35.69 -5.14 7.43
N ILE A 633 35.33 -4.10 8.17
CA ILE A 633 35.67 -3.98 9.59
C ILE A 633 34.49 -4.48 10.42
N GLY A 634 34.63 -5.72 10.89
CA GLY A 634 33.65 -6.37 11.76
C GLY A 634 33.45 -5.63 13.08
N ILE A 635 32.19 -5.41 13.44
CA ILE A 635 31.79 -4.87 14.74
C ILE A 635 30.72 -5.78 15.31
N GLN A 636 31.07 -6.51 16.37
CA GLN A 636 30.08 -7.15 17.21
C GLN A 636 29.38 -6.09 18.04
N MET A 637 28.05 -6.02 17.89
CA MET A 637 27.21 -5.11 18.66
C MET A 637 26.21 -5.93 19.46
N PRO A 638 26.36 -6.02 20.79
CA PRO A 638 25.35 -6.64 21.62
C PRO A 638 24.09 -5.76 21.63
N ILE A 639 22.93 -6.38 21.39
CA ILE A 639 21.60 -5.75 21.27
C ILE A 639 20.62 -6.30 22.29
#